data_AF-A0A1Y1WVK2-F1
#
_entry.id   AF-A0A1Y1WVK2-F1
#
_cell.length_a   1.000
_cell.length_b   1.000
_cell.length_c   1.000
_cell.angle_alpha   90.00
_cell.angle_beta   90.00
_cell.angle_gamma   90.00
#
_symmetry.space_group_name_H-M   'P 1'
#
loop_
_entity.id
_entity.type
_entity.pdbx_description
1 polymer ?
#
loop_
_entity_poly.entity_id
_entity_poly.type
_entity_poly.pdbx_seq_one_letter_code
_entity_poly.pdbx_strand_id
1 'polypeptide(L)'
;MLNKFLKYLTIVSVLGTTVVKADPVTLEYTKEGVLRKDNQCNINFVNFGIKDDVTNITVQKEQNLDTFNLKIGNLKNGNLGLNKKTFGYTFSNEEIKNYVKIHQNNIEYQNFDVAATNDGKFSLTIKNLNSCDGLTIKQTFKEPVVVSTYLLYSNIKPGDNTINNAFAVTEFGPSSNDVPYDTIHWDMNSGLDSAREKCGIYLEYKDTSDTAGKHWRWYLSTDNINGQKCDNTAFFDSVKDAFTDYDYMNELFGDYYEGYVIKREGGDVAHMDGILHNQNYLIEIYQNGCNVQNEDQVICTISSKEKLTFKQFEDEFVENCLSVIIDQNEEPEWKVSESGVSAIFNSYALNIINHNRGALPNSEDGNIEYKEFKGATSSGIARFSVSLACGDGSYIGDKCRCHACPANCSSCKNEFQCTECKQGSHLVDGQCVCDLGYEEDEEGICAVVKTTTTTTTTTTTTTTTTTTTTTTTTTTTTTTTTTTTTTTTTTTTTTTTPKPTTTITTTTTTTTTTTPPPETTTTTVEEVQESTMIPEEYTTSSIESTTSTAESSDDDEELPTDEAEEEEPSETIVPPELEPEEEPEEPEDTPIYIPLSAAAAFAGIAGVASAVYFKSRQRPGRGSLINNNLFSNNAGLDNPLYEGTTAQSENPLYESNLGSDLSMV
;
A
#
# COMPACT_ATOMS: atom_id res chain seq x y z
N MET A 1 30.96 84.36 24.29
CA MET A 1 29.68 83.67 24.53
C MET A 1 29.66 82.31 23.80
N LEU A 2 30.69 81.46 23.96
CA LEU A 2 30.89 80.26 23.13
C LEU A 2 31.26 78.98 23.91
N ASN A 3 31.54 79.07 25.21
CA ASN A 3 31.98 77.94 26.05
C ASN A 3 30.88 77.28 26.92
N LYS A 4 29.59 77.63 26.71
CA LYS A 4 28.46 76.96 27.38
C LYS A 4 27.64 76.04 26.47
N PHE A 5 27.81 76.12 25.14
CA PHE A 5 27.06 75.27 24.20
C PHE A 5 27.64 73.85 24.06
N LEU A 6 28.96 73.68 24.32
CA LEU A 6 29.64 72.40 24.12
C LEU A 6 29.42 71.36 25.25
N LYS A 7 28.77 71.74 26.37
CA LYS A 7 28.44 70.82 27.48
C LYS A 7 27.11 70.07 27.32
N TYR A 8 26.34 70.34 26.27
CA TYR A 8 25.10 69.62 25.96
C TYR A 8 25.25 68.61 24.80
N LEU A 9 26.42 68.52 24.17
CA LEU A 9 26.69 67.62 23.04
C LEU A 9 27.52 66.38 23.45
N THR A 10 27.29 65.87 24.66
CA THR A 10 27.94 64.63 25.15
C THR A 10 26.99 63.77 25.97
N ILE A 11 25.73 63.71 25.51
CA ILE A 11 24.87 62.54 25.70
C ILE A 11 24.73 61.90 24.33
N VAL A 12 25.85 61.40 23.79
CA VAL A 12 25.79 60.41 22.73
C VAL A 12 25.25 59.16 23.39
N SER A 13 24.05 58.78 22.98
CA SER A 13 23.38 57.58 23.44
C SER A 13 24.30 56.37 23.31
N VAL A 14 24.79 55.88 24.44
CA VAL A 14 25.16 54.46 24.58
C VAL A 14 23.86 53.66 24.62
N LEU A 15 23.14 53.68 23.49
CA LEU A 15 22.30 52.57 23.07
C LEU A 15 23.27 51.47 22.68
N GLY A 16 23.89 50.87 23.70
CA GLY A 16 24.48 49.56 23.57
C GLY A 16 23.32 48.65 23.20
N THR A 17 23.20 48.33 21.92
CA THR A 17 22.35 47.25 21.44
C THR A 17 22.91 45.99 22.09
N THR A 18 22.42 45.67 23.28
CA THR A 18 22.47 44.32 23.82
C THR A 18 21.82 43.47 22.74
N VAL A 19 22.66 42.83 21.93
CA VAL A 19 22.23 41.78 21.01
C VAL A 19 21.76 40.67 21.94
N VAL A 20 20.49 40.75 22.31
CA VAL A 20 19.80 39.68 23.03
C VAL A 20 19.86 38.51 22.08
N LYS A 21 20.83 37.64 22.33
CA LYS A 21 21.04 36.43 21.54
C LYS A 21 19.75 35.65 21.69
N ALA A 22 18.99 35.53 20.59
CA ALA A 22 17.71 34.85 20.64
C ALA A 22 17.93 33.44 21.20
N ASP A 23 17.07 33.04 22.13
CA ASP A 23 17.15 31.71 22.71
C ASP A 23 16.99 30.67 21.59
N PRO A 24 17.78 29.58 21.60
CA PRO A 24 17.70 28.58 20.55
C PRO A 24 16.30 27.98 20.53
N VAL A 25 15.72 27.87 19.34
CA VAL A 25 14.43 27.20 19.14
C VAL A 25 14.57 25.75 19.57
N THR A 26 13.68 25.27 20.45
CA THR A 26 13.60 23.85 20.82
C THR A 26 12.29 23.25 20.35
N LEU A 27 12.30 21.95 20.06
CA LEU A 27 11.14 21.20 19.60
C LEU A 27 10.80 20.09 20.60
N GLU A 28 9.52 19.94 20.90
CA GLU A 28 8.96 18.79 21.62
C GLU A 28 7.90 18.12 20.76
N TYR A 29 8.01 16.81 20.57
CA TYR A 29 7.09 16.02 19.77
C TYR A 29 6.00 15.45 20.68
N THR A 30 4.74 15.82 20.43
CA THR A 30 3.59 15.47 21.27
C THR A 30 2.42 14.97 20.42
N LYS A 31 1.48 14.22 21.02
CA LYS A 31 0.26 13.78 20.32
C LYS A 31 -0.57 14.93 19.73
N GLU A 32 -0.42 16.15 20.27
CA GLU A 32 -1.09 17.35 19.76
C GLU A 32 -0.38 17.91 18.50
N GLY A 33 0.90 17.60 18.28
CA GLY A 33 1.75 18.15 17.23
C GLY A 33 3.21 18.39 17.67
N VAL A 34 3.95 19.11 16.83
CA VAL A 34 5.33 19.54 17.10
C VAL A 34 5.29 20.88 17.84
N LEU A 35 5.50 20.85 19.15
CA LEU A 35 5.57 22.03 20.00
C LEU A 35 6.92 22.73 19.79
N ARG A 36 6.90 23.82 19.03
CA ARG A 36 8.03 24.73 18.82
C ARG A 36 8.07 25.75 19.96
N LYS A 37 9.19 25.82 20.67
CA LYS A 37 9.42 26.77 21.78
C LYS A 37 10.49 27.78 21.39
N ASP A 38 10.19 29.06 21.59
CA ASP A 38 11.16 30.17 21.49
C ASP A 38 10.74 31.33 22.41
N ASN A 39 11.47 32.44 22.36
CA ASN A 39 11.18 33.63 23.17
C ASN A 39 10.08 34.56 22.62
N GLN A 40 9.47 34.23 21.48
CA GLN A 40 8.36 34.97 20.87
C GLN A 40 7.02 34.35 21.26
N CYS A 41 6.88 33.04 21.03
CA CYS A 41 5.64 32.30 21.19
C CYS A 41 5.90 30.79 21.17
N ASN A 42 5.45 30.08 22.19
CA ASN A 42 5.35 28.62 22.12
C ASN A 42 4.13 28.26 21.28
N ILE A 43 4.32 27.50 20.19
CA ILE A 43 3.26 27.16 19.24
C ILE A 43 3.36 25.68 18.89
N ASN A 44 2.22 25.00 18.91
CA ASN A 44 2.11 23.62 18.48
C ASN A 44 1.76 23.56 16.97
N PHE A 45 2.60 22.93 16.16
CA PHE A 45 2.44 22.81 14.71
C PHE A 45 2.04 21.39 14.31
N VAL A 46 0.97 21.28 13.51
CA VAL A 46 0.42 19.99 13.05
C VAL A 46 0.49 19.90 11.53
N ASN A 47 1.03 18.80 11.02
CA ASN A 47 1.24 18.51 9.59
C ASN A 47 2.21 19.47 8.86
N PHE A 48 3.03 20.23 9.58
CA PHE A 48 4.02 21.17 9.01
C PHE A 48 5.43 20.59 8.81
N GLY A 49 5.63 19.30 9.06
CA GLY A 49 6.94 18.65 8.97
C GLY A 49 7.59 18.40 10.34
N ILE A 50 8.88 18.12 10.33
CA ILE A 50 9.71 17.88 11.53
C ILE A 50 11.06 18.61 11.44
N LYS A 51 11.82 18.63 12.55
CA LYS A 51 13.20 19.14 12.58
C LYS A 51 13.28 20.55 11.93
N ASP A 52 14.05 20.68 10.85
CA ASP A 52 14.29 21.90 10.09
C ASP A 52 13.05 22.48 9.41
N ASP A 53 11.99 21.69 9.18
CA ASP A 53 10.71 22.22 8.70
C ASP A 53 10.06 23.17 9.73
N VAL A 54 10.25 22.88 11.02
CA VAL A 54 9.60 23.59 12.13
C VAL A 54 10.54 24.59 12.79
N THR A 55 11.85 24.30 12.94
CA THR A 55 12.81 25.27 13.49
C THR A 55 12.95 26.51 12.60
N ASN A 56 12.90 26.35 11.27
CA ASN A 56 13.02 27.45 10.30
C ASN A 56 11.72 28.25 10.07
N ILE A 57 10.61 27.88 10.75
CA ILE A 57 9.42 28.74 10.82
C ILE A 57 9.81 30.02 11.57
N THR A 58 9.64 31.15 10.89
CA THR A 58 9.82 32.45 11.53
C THR A 58 8.58 32.78 12.34
N VAL A 59 8.78 33.23 13.58
CA VAL A 59 7.71 33.70 14.47
C VAL A 59 8.12 35.08 14.96
N GLN A 60 7.22 36.07 14.88
CA GLN A 60 7.48 37.43 15.31
C GLN A 60 6.25 38.02 16.00
N LYS A 61 6.46 38.53 17.22
CA LYS A 61 5.42 39.19 18.01
C LYS A 61 5.41 40.70 17.74
N GLU A 62 4.29 41.23 17.27
CA GLU A 62 4.07 42.67 17.07
C GLU A 62 3.07 43.18 18.11
N GLN A 63 3.57 43.90 19.12
CA GLN A 63 2.75 44.40 20.22
C GLN A 63 1.83 45.54 19.76
N ASN A 64 0.55 45.41 20.10
CA ASN A 64 -0.42 46.51 20.15
C ASN A 64 -0.51 47.02 21.60
N LEU A 65 -1.57 47.74 21.97
CA LEU A 65 -1.74 48.28 23.34
C LEU A 65 -1.95 47.17 24.39
N ASP A 66 -3.01 46.38 24.23
CA ASP A 66 -3.41 45.31 25.17
C ASP A 66 -3.37 43.91 24.54
N THR A 67 -3.01 43.82 23.25
CA THR A 67 -2.98 42.60 22.44
C THR A 67 -1.70 42.57 21.60
N PHE A 68 -1.45 41.49 20.86
CA PHE A 68 -0.41 41.45 19.85
C PHE A 68 -0.90 40.79 18.56
N ASN A 69 -0.26 41.12 17.45
CA ASN A 69 -0.32 40.32 16.24
C ASN A 69 0.88 39.36 16.24
N LEU A 70 0.68 38.16 15.72
CA LEU A 70 1.69 37.14 15.58
C LEU A 70 1.90 36.85 14.10
N LYS A 71 3.06 37.25 13.57
CA LYS A 71 3.48 36.95 12.21
C LYS A 71 4.24 35.64 12.19
N ILE A 72 3.85 34.74 11.31
CA ILE A 72 4.42 33.41 11.16
C ILE A 72 4.76 33.21 9.69
N GLY A 73 6.00 32.84 9.36
CA GLY A 73 6.45 32.69 7.97
C GLY A 73 7.15 31.37 7.70
N ASN A 74 7.43 31.13 6.42
CA ASN A 74 8.09 29.92 5.89
C ASN A 74 7.32 28.60 6.06
N LEU A 75 6.00 28.64 6.31
CA LEU A 75 5.17 27.45 6.45
C LEU A 75 5.08 26.71 5.11
N LYS A 76 5.47 25.43 5.06
CA LYS A 76 5.29 24.58 3.87
C LYS A 76 3.80 24.34 3.61
N ASN A 77 3.32 24.59 2.40
CA ASN A 77 1.97 24.22 1.98
C ASN A 77 1.95 22.76 1.50
N GLY A 78 1.47 21.85 2.35
CA GLY A 78 1.38 20.43 2.04
C GLY A 78 0.41 20.10 0.90
N ASN A 79 -0.55 20.98 0.60
CA ASN A 79 -1.49 20.77 -0.50
C ASN A 79 -0.89 21.05 -1.89
N LEU A 80 0.33 21.60 -1.96
CA LEU A 80 1.00 21.98 -3.21
C LEU A 80 1.17 20.76 -4.13
N GLY A 81 0.44 20.77 -5.26
CA GLY A 81 0.49 19.71 -6.27
C GLY A 81 -0.01 18.34 -5.80
N LEU A 82 -0.82 18.26 -4.73
CA LEU A 82 -1.09 17.02 -3.95
C LEU A 82 -1.42 15.77 -4.78
N ASN A 83 -2.32 15.88 -5.77
CA ASN A 83 -2.63 14.84 -6.75
C ASN A 83 -2.56 15.44 -8.17
N LYS A 84 -1.35 15.69 -8.69
CA LYS A 84 -1.12 16.25 -10.04
C LYS A 84 -1.99 17.47 -10.39
N LYS A 85 -1.65 18.64 -9.83
CA LYS A 85 -2.17 19.92 -10.33
C LYS A 85 -1.27 20.44 -11.44
N THR A 86 -1.88 21.00 -12.49
CA THR A 86 -1.21 21.56 -13.66
C THR A 86 0.04 22.37 -13.29
N PHE A 87 1.12 22.20 -14.07
CA PHE A 87 2.37 22.95 -13.91
C PHE A 87 2.12 24.43 -13.63
N GLY A 88 2.55 24.91 -12.47
CA GLY A 88 2.38 26.29 -12.04
C GLY A 88 1.12 26.61 -11.21
N TYR A 89 0.29 25.64 -10.84
CA TYR A 89 -0.79 25.88 -9.88
C TYR A 89 -0.23 26.34 -8.53
N THR A 90 -0.62 27.54 -8.10
CA THR A 90 -0.34 28.09 -6.78
C THR A 90 -1.66 28.34 -6.06
N PHE A 91 -1.74 27.96 -4.79
CA PHE A 91 -2.92 28.25 -3.97
C PHE A 91 -3.03 29.76 -3.72
N SER A 92 -4.21 30.32 -3.96
CA SER A 92 -4.55 31.66 -3.52
C SER A 92 -4.60 31.76 -2.00
N ASN A 93 -4.45 32.98 -1.45
CA ASN A 93 -4.54 33.22 -0.01
C ASN A 93 -5.86 32.72 0.61
N GLU A 94 -6.96 32.80 -0.16
CA GLU A 94 -8.28 32.34 0.24
C GLU A 94 -8.38 30.82 0.28
N GLU A 95 -7.86 30.11 -0.74
CA GLU A 95 -7.80 28.65 -0.72
C GLU A 95 -6.92 28.15 0.45
N ILE A 96 -5.73 28.71 0.67
CA ILE A 96 -4.88 28.32 1.82
C ILE A 96 -5.62 28.55 3.15
N LYS A 97 -6.36 29.66 3.27
CA LYS A 97 -7.11 29.98 4.50
C LYS A 97 -8.15 28.90 4.85
N ASN A 98 -8.76 28.25 3.86
CA ASN A 98 -9.72 27.16 4.10
C ASN A 98 -9.06 25.91 4.71
N TYR A 99 -7.77 25.71 4.46
CA TYR A 99 -6.99 24.53 4.87
C TYR A 99 -6.01 24.81 6.02
N VAL A 100 -6.12 25.96 6.68
CA VAL A 100 -5.35 26.28 7.90
C VAL A 100 -6.31 26.44 9.07
N LYS A 101 -6.13 25.61 10.10
CA LYS A 101 -6.92 25.61 11.33
C LYS A 101 -6.06 26.09 12.49
N ILE A 102 -6.48 27.19 13.11
CA ILE A 102 -5.83 27.77 14.28
C ILE A 102 -6.74 27.55 15.47
N HIS A 103 -6.20 27.02 16.56
CA HIS A 103 -6.92 26.87 17.82
C HIS A 103 -6.13 27.51 18.95
N GLN A 104 -6.82 28.13 19.90
CA GLN A 104 -6.25 28.57 21.18
C GLN A 104 -7.05 27.94 22.32
N ASN A 105 -6.40 27.10 23.12
CA ASN A 105 -7.06 26.31 24.18
C ASN A 105 -8.29 25.53 23.65
N ASN A 106 -8.12 24.87 22.51
CA ASN A 106 -9.14 24.10 21.78
C ASN A 106 -10.33 24.92 21.22
N ILE A 107 -10.26 26.26 21.24
CA ILE A 107 -11.26 27.14 20.60
C ILE A 107 -10.72 27.60 19.25
N GLU A 108 -11.48 27.42 18.16
CA GLU A 108 -11.06 27.82 16.80
C GLU A 108 -10.90 29.35 16.70
N TYR A 109 -9.80 29.79 16.09
CA TYR A 109 -9.41 31.20 16.00
C TYR A 109 -9.45 31.68 14.54
N GLN A 110 -10.47 32.48 14.20
CA GLN A 110 -10.78 32.87 12.82
C GLN A 110 -10.12 34.18 12.34
N ASN A 111 -9.59 34.99 13.26
CA ASN A 111 -9.08 36.34 12.98
C ASN A 111 -7.61 36.35 12.54
N PHE A 112 -7.34 35.72 11.39
CA PHE A 112 -6.01 35.69 10.77
C PHE A 112 -6.05 35.99 9.27
N ASP A 113 -4.95 36.53 8.76
CA ASP A 113 -4.69 36.66 7.32
C ASP A 113 -3.69 35.61 6.86
N VAL A 114 -3.76 35.26 5.58
CA VAL A 114 -2.78 34.41 4.88
C VAL A 114 -2.13 35.20 3.76
N ALA A 115 -0.83 35.01 3.57
CA ALA A 115 -0.13 35.43 2.35
C ALA A 115 0.74 34.28 1.82
N ALA A 116 0.35 33.73 0.67
CA ALA A 116 1.14 32.80 -0.11
C ALA A 116 2.48 33.44 -0.51
N THR A 117 3.55 32.65 -0.54
CA THR A 117 4.84 33.07 -1.06
C THR A 117 5.19 32.25 -2.30
N ASN A 118 6.22 32.68 -3.02
CA ASN A 118 6.87 31.81 -3.98
C ASN A 118 7.37 30.53 -3.28
N ASP A 119 7.60 29.48 -4.06
CA ASP A 119 8.21 28.22 -3.63
C ASP A 119 7.40 27.37 -2.65
N GLY A 120 6.07 27.35 -2.82
CA GLY A 120 5.24 26.36 -2.14
C GLY A 120 5.07 26.58 -0.65
N LYS A 121 5.32 27.80 -0.19
CA LYS A 121 5.21 28.22 1.21
C LYS A 121 4.18 29.33 1.37
N PHE A 122 3.84 29.63 2.62
CA PHE A 122 2.99 30.75 2.97
C PHE A 122 3.37 31.35 4.33
N SER A 123 2.67 32.42 4.67
CA SER A 123 2.77 33.11 5.95
C SER A 123 1.38 33.41 6.51
N LEU A 124 1.29 33.51 7.83
CA LEU A 124 0.10 33.85 8.60
C LEU A 124 0.34 35.15 9.36
N THR A 125 -0.70 35.96 9.51
CA THR A 125 -0.76 37.02 10.52
C THR A 125 -1.99 36.79 11.39
N ILE A 126 -1.78 36.22 12.57
CA ILE A 126 -2.83 36.04 13.58
C ILE A 126 -2.96 37.36 14.33
N LYS A 127 -4.14 37.99 14.31
CA LYS A 127 -4.34 39.33 14.86
C LYS A 127 -4.84 39.24 16.30
N ASN A 128 -4.62 40.28 17.10
CA ASN A 128 -5.28 40.49 18.39
C ASN A 128 -5.24 39.29 19.37
N LEU A 129 -4.10 38.60 19.48
CA LEU A 129 -3.88 37.57 20.50
C LEU A 129 -3.59 38.23 21.86
N ASN A 130 -4.04 37.56 22.94
CA ASN A 130 -3.79 37.97 24.33
C ASN A 130 -2.68 37.13 24.99
N SER A 131 -2.56 35.86 24.61
CA SER A 131 -1.46 34.97 25.01
C SER A 131 -1.05 34.05 23.85
N CYS A 132 0.08 33.38 24.01
CA CYS A 132 0.54 32.25 23.20
C CYS A 132 0.06 30.90 23.76
N ASP A 133 -0.43 30.87 25.00
CA ASP A 133 -0.79 29.62 25.68
C ASP A 133 -1.87 28.86 24.90
N GLY A 134 -1.64 27.56 24.73
CA GLY A 134 -2.55 26.65 24.02
C GLY A 134 -2.72 26.94 22.52
N LEU A 135 -1.83 27.71 21.89
CA LEU A 135 -1.90 28.03 20.46
C LEU A 135 -1.42 26.83 19.61
N THR A 136 -2.33 26.28 18.82
CA THR A 136 -2.09 25.21 17.85
C THR A 136 -2.42 25.69 16.43
N ILE A 137 -1.56 25.35 15.47
CA ILE A 137 -1.76 25.63 14.04
C ILE A 137 -1.63 24.31 13.29
N LYS A 138 -2.70 23.92 12.58
CA LYS A 138 -2.78 22.71 11.77
C LYS A 138 -3.01 23.08 10.31
N GLN A 139 -2.30 22.43 9.39
CA GLN A 139 -2.76 22.35 8.00
C GLN A 139 -3.55 21.07 7.76
N THR A 140 -4.65 21.19 7.02
CA THR A 140 -5.47 20.09 6.53
C THR A 140 -5.25 19.90 5.04
N PHE A 141 -5.58 18.72 4.52
CA PHE A 141 -5.43 18.36 3.13
C PHE A 141 -6.79 18.41 2.42
N LYS A 142 -6.82 18.99 1.22
CA LYS A 142 -8.03 19.30 0.45
C LYS A 142 -8.78 18.05 0.01
N GLU A 143 -8.02 17.03 -0.36
CA GLU A 143 -8.44 15.87 -1.14
C GLU A 143 -7.62 14.66 -0.63
N PRO A 144 -8.18 13.45 -0.58
CA PRO A 144 -7.42 12.23 -0.29
C PRO A 144 -6.24 12.11 -1.26
N VAL A 145 -5.08 11.69 -0.77
CA VAL A 145 -3.89 11.48 -1.61
C VAL A 145 -4.09 10.23 -2.46
N VAL A 146 -3.77 10.32 -3.75
CA VAL A 146 -3.72 9.15 -4.64
C VAL A 146 -2.41 8.39 -4.37
N VAL A 147 -2.51 7.11 -4.04
CA VAL A 147 -1.42 6.24 -3.57
C VAL A 147 -1.35 4.96 -4.41
N SER A 148 -0.29 4.79 -5.18
CA SER A 148 0.02 3.54 -5.90
C SER A 148 0.68 2.53 -4.96
N THR A 149 0.24 1.27 -4.99
CA THR A 149 0.69 0.23 -4.06
C THR A 149 1.72 -0.71 -4.68
N TYR A 150 2.81 -0.94 -3.96
CA TYR A 150 3.92 -1.82 -4.37
C TYR A 150 4.32 -2.76 -3.24
N LEU A 151 4.97 -3.86 -3.59
CA LEU A 151 5.44 -4.89 -2.64
C LEU A 151 6.93 -5.13 -2.85
N LEU A 152 7.73 -5.01 -1.81
CA LEU A 152 9.08 -5.57 -1.77
C LEU A 152 8.95 -7.09 -1.55
N TYR A 153 9.52 -7.89 -2.45
CA TYR A 153 9.50 -9.36 -2.34
C TYR A 153 10.41 -9.91 -1.23
N SER A 154 11.23 -9.08 -0.57
CA SER A 154 11.83 -9.45 0.71
C SER A 154 10.78 -9.27 1.82
N ASN A 155 10.49 -10.31 2.60
CA ASN A 155 9.45 -10.25 3.66
C ASN A 155 9.96 -9.56 4.93
N ILE A 156 10.96 -8.70 4.76
CA ILE A 156 11.61 -7.92 5.81
C ILE A 156 11.54 -6.46 5.36
N LYS A 157 10.92 -5.62 6.19
CA LYS A 157 10.99 -4.16 6.08
C LYS A 157 12.45 -3.74 5.89
N PRO A 158 12.80 -2.92 4.88
CA PRO A 158 14.13 -2.36 4.77
C PRO A 158 14.60 -1.75 6.10
N GLY A 159 15.85 -2.03 6.46
CA GLY A 159 16.44 -1.55 7.71
C GLY A 159 16.42 -0.03 7.84
N ASP A 160 16.57 0.46 9.06
CA ASP A 160 16.51 1.89 9.35
C ASP A 160 17.52 2.68 8.50
N ASN A 161 17.06 3.77 7.88
CA ASN A 161 17.74 4.58 6.86
C ASN A 161 17.85 3.95 5.45
N THR A 162 17.30 2.76 5.19
CA THR A 162 17.24 2.16 3.84
C THR A 162 15.84 2.09 3.22
N ILE A 163 14.78 2.49 3.95
CA ILE A 163 13.41 2.65 3.39
C ILE A 163 13.40 3.51 2.11
N ASN A 164 14.27 4.52 2.04
CA ASN A 164 14.34 5.48 0.94
C ASN A 164 15.50 5.19 -0.04
N ASN A 165 15.98 3.95 -0.08
CA ASN A 165 16.96 3.53 -1.07
C ASN A 165 16.27 3.09 -2.37
N ALA A 166 16.98 3.21 -3.49
CA ALA A 166 16.61 2.50 -4.70
C ALA A 166 16.92 1.00 -4.53
N PHE A 167 15.93 0.16 -4.81
CA PHE A 167 16.08 -1.29 -4.86
C PHE A 167 16.17 -1.75 -6.31
N ALA A 168 16.59 -3.00 -6.54
CA ALA A 168 16.51 -3.54 -7.89
C ALA A 168 15.04 -3.72 -8.28
N VAL A 169 14.64 -3.26 -9.47
CA VAL A 169 13.28 -3.48 -10.01
C VAL A 169 12.89 -4.97 -10.02
N THR A 170 13.88 -5.88 -10.01
CA THR A 170 13.64 -7.31 -9.92
C THR A 170 13.15 -7.78 -8.55
N GLU A 171 13.30 -6.99 -7.49
CA GLU A 171 12.94 -7.28 -6.09
C GLU A 171 11.62 -6.60 -5.68
N PHE A 172 11.04 -5.75 -6.53
CA PHE A 172 9.77 -5.08 -6.29
C PHE A 172 8.66 -5.60 -7.21
N GLY A 173 7.44 -5.58 -6.70
CA GLY A 173 6.24 -6.08 -7.33
C GLY A 173 5.13 -5.03 -7.50
N PRO A 174 4.30 -5.18 -8.55
CA PRO A 174 4.46 -6.18 -9.62
C PRO A 174 5.57 -5.72 -10.59
N SER A 175 6.47 -6.63 -11.02
CA SER A 175 7.74 -6.20 -11.66
C SER A 175 7.67 -5.96 -13.17
N SER A 176 6.65 -5.24 -13.63
CA SER A 176 6.59 -4.67 -14.97
C SER A 176 6.28 -3.17 -14.89
N ASN A 177 6.84 -2.42 -15.85
CA ASN A 177 6.37 -1.12 -16.37
C ASN A 177 5.72 -0.07 -15.43
N ASP A 178 6.12 0.01 -14.16
CA ASP A 178 5.59 0.95 -13.15
C ASP A 178 4.06 0.86 -12.96
N VAL A 179 3.48 -0.31 -13.21
CA VAL A 179 2.09 -0.62 -12.88
C VAL A 179 2.04 -1.06 -11.41
N PRO A 180 1.23 -0.44 -10.54
CA PRO A 180 1.08 -0.90 -9.17
C PRO A 180 0.11 -2.09 -9.08
N TYR A 181 0.01 -2.72 -7.91
CA TYR A 181 -1.11 -3.65 -7.67
C TYR A 181 -2.44 -2.90 -7.75
N ASP A 182 -2.52 -1.71 -7.14
CA ASP A 182 -3.63 -0.77 -7.36
C ASP A 182 -3.23 0.69 -7.11
N THR A 183 -4.15 1.60 -7.39
CA THR A 183 -4.05 3.01 -7.00
C THR A 183 -5.25 3.40 -6.13
N ILE A 184 -5.01 3.45 -4.83
CA ILE A 184 -5.99 3.71 -3.77
C ILE A 184 -5.90 5.15 -3.24
N HIS A 185 -6.88 5.58 -2.45
CA HIS A 185 -7.02 6.94 -1.93
C HIS A 185 -6.86 6.98 -0.40
N TRP A 186 -5.95 7.82 0.08
CA TRP A 186 -5.62 7.96 1.51
C TRP A 186 -6.05 9.32 2.06
N ASP A 187 -6.95 9.35 3.04
CA ASP A 187 -7.25 10.59 3.78
C ASP A 187 -6.07 10.96 4.69
N MET A 188 -5.16 11.74 4.12
CA MET A 188 -3.99 12.30 4.79
C MET A 188 -4.33 13.15 6.02
N ASN A 189 -5.59 13.57 6.23
CA ASN A 189 -6.00 14.22 7.47
C ASN A 189 -6.08 13.23 8.63
N SER A 190 -6.97 12.24 8.53
CA SER A 190 -7.16 11.21 9.56
C SER A 190 -5.94 10.29 9.70
N GLY A 191 -5.29 9.94 8.59
CA GLY A 191 -4.07 9.12 8.59
C GLY A 191 -2.91 9.76 9.36
N LEU A 192 -2.63 11.05 9.14
CA LEU A 192 -1.59 11.76 9.89
C LEU A 192 -1.98 12.08 11.35
N ASP A 193 -3.27 12.22 11.64
CA ASP A 193 -3.74 12.34 13.02
C ASP A 193 -3.55 11.02 13.77
N SER A 194 -3.98 9.90 13.19
CA SER A 194 -3.86 8.57 13.77
C SER A 194 -2.39 8.14 13.94
N ALA A 195 -1.52 8.32 12.94
CA ALA A 195 -0.09 8.03 13.06
C ALA A 195 0.60 8.83 14.17
N ARG A 196 0.23 10.12 14.32
CA ARG A 196 0.75 10.98 15.38
C ARG A 196 0.23 10.60 16.76
N GLU A 197 -1.04 10.26 16.88
CA GLU A 197 -1.69 10.02 18.17
C GLU A 197 -1.45 8.61 18.71
N LYS A 198 -1.47 7.59 17.84
CA LYS A 198 -1.17 6.19 18.18
C LYS A 198 0.34 5.95 18.31
N CYS A 199 1.13 6.38 17.33
CA CYS A 199 2.57 6.06 17.25
C CYS A 199 3.52 7.21 17.57
N GLY A 200 3.04 8.45 17.64
CA GLY A 200 3.93 9.61 17.69
C GLY A 200 4.78 9.72 16.43
N ILE A 201 4.23 9.34 15.27
CA ILE A 201 4.86 9.44 13.96
C ILE A 201 4.39 10.71 13.23
N TYR A 202 5.32 11.42 12.59
CA TYR A 202 5.08 12.70 11.94
C TYR A 202 5.63 12.70 10.51
N LEU A 203 4.88 13.30 9.61
CA LEU A 203 5.29 13.57 8.23
C LEU A 203 6.63 14.33 8.19
N GLU A 204 7.59 13.86 7.40
CA GLU A 204 8.82 14.59 7.09
C GLU A 204 8.76 15.11 5.66
N TYR A 205 8.90 16.42 5.46
CA TYR A 205 9.08 16.99 4.13
C TYR A 205 10.57 17.06 3.78
N LYS A 206 10.92 16.80 2.52
CA LYS A 206 12.25 17.09 1.97
C LYS A 206 12.19 18.38 1.13
N ASP A 207 12.92 18.41 0.04
CA ASP A 207 12.88 19.43 -1.01
C ASP A 207 11.63 19.32 -1.90
N THR A 208 11.48 20.26 -2.83
CA THR A 208 10.41 20.25 -3.84
C THR A 208 10.84 19.53 -5.11
N SER A 209 9.97 18.70 -5.67
CA SER A 209 10.11 18.17 -7.03
C SER A 209 9.26 19.00 -8.00
N ASP A 210 9.76 19.16 -9.24
CA ASP A 210 9.02 19.77 -10.36
C ASP A 210 8.69 18.75 -11.47
N THR A 211 9.18 17.49 -11.39
CA THR A 211 9.04 16.45 -12.44
C THR A 211 7.58 16.17 -12.79
N ALA A 212 6.73 16.07 -11.77
CA ALA A 212 5.30 15.82 -11.85
C ALA A 212 4.47 17.10 -11.58
N GLY A 213 5.01 18.26 -11.97
CA GLY A 213 4.57 19.55 -11.46
C GLY A 213 5.06 19.81 -10.04
N LYS A 214 5.07 21.10 -9.64
CA LYS A 214 5.67 21.54 -8.38
C LYS A 214 4.93 20.97 -7.17
N HIS A 215 5.62 20.16 -6.37
CA HIS A 215 5.10 19.59 -5.12
C HIS A 215 6.22 19.40 -4.09
N TRP A 216 5.87 19.14 -2.83
CA TRP A 216 6.83 18.75 -1.79
C TRP A 216 7.06 17.24 -1.82
N ARG A 217 8.33 16.80 -1.77
CA ARG A 217 8.64 15.41 -1.46
C ARG A 217 8.42 15.16 0.02
N TRP A 218 7.82 14.03 0.39
CA TRP A 218 7.51 13.70 1.79
C TRP A 218 7.50 12.21 2.05
N TYR A 219 7.71 11.84 3.32
CA TYR A 219 7.81 10.45 3.77
C TYR A 219 7.13 10.28 5.13
N LEU A 220 6.48 9.13 5.32
CA LEU A 220 5.83 8.70 6.56
C LEU A 220 6.06 7.20 6.76
N SER A 221 6.78 6.85 7.83
CA SER A 221 7.19 5.49 8.21
C SER A 221 7.69 5.45 9.65
N THR A 222 8.08 4.28 10.12
CA THR A 222 8.75 4.08 11.43
C THR A 222 10.14 4.72 11.55
N ASP A 223 10.79 5.08 10.43
CA ASP A 223 12.09 5.78 10.37
C ASP A 223 12.00 7.29 10.64
N ASN A 224 10.78 7.85 10.61
CA ASN A 224 10.55 9.23 11.01
C ASN A 224 10.70 9.39 12.54
N ILE A 225 10.40 10.57 13.08
CA ILE A 225 10.28 10.71 14.54
C ILE A 225 9.18 9.76 15.00
N ASN A 226 9.52 8.74 15.79
CA ASN A 226 8.63 7.67 16.23
C ASN A 226 8.54 7.69 17.76
N GLY A 227 7.66 8.55 18.29
CA GLY A 227 7.61 8.89 19.71
C GLY A 227 7.20 7.75 20.64
N GLN A 228 6.39 6.80 20.16
CA GLN A 228 5.93 5.63 20.94
C GLN A 228 6.72 4.36 20.63
N LYS A 229 7.67 4.39 19.68
CA LYS A 229 8.41 3.23 19.18
C LYS A 229 7.50 2.14 18.61
N CYS A 230 6.52 2.55 17.81
CA CYS A 230 5.77 1.58 17.00
C CYS A 230 6.73 0.80 16.10
N ASP A 231 6.51 -0.51 16.03
CA ASP A 231 7.05 -1.35 14.96
C ASP A 231 6.27 -1.12 13.66
N ASN A 232 6.57 -1.91 12.64
CA ASN A 232 5.97 -1.75 11.32
C ASN A 232 4.47 -2.04 11.33
N THR A 233 4.05 -3.12 12.01
CA THR A 233 2.65 -3.52 12.14
C THR A 233 1.83 -2.43 12.83
N ALA A 234 2.31 -1.94 13.98
CA ALA A 234 1.64 -0.87 14.72
C ALA A 234 1.60 0.46 13.94
N PHE A 235 2.61 0.74 13.10
CA PHE A 235 2.55 1.86 12.16
C PHE A 235 1.48 1.63 11.09
N PHE A 236 1.45 0.47 10.44
CA PHE A 236 0.51 0.18 9.37
C PHE A 236 -0.94 0.18 9.87
N ASP A 237 -1.21 -0.48 11.00
CA ASP A 237 -2.50 -0.42 11.73
C ASP A 237 -2.89 1.00 12.15
N SER A 238 -1.92 1.91 12.29
CA SER A 238 -2.21 3.32 12.56
C SER A 238 -2.70 4.09 11.33
N VAL A 239 -2.38 3.64 10.11
CA VAL A 239 -2.72 4.37 8.86
C VAL A 239 -3.67 3.63 7.91
N LYS A 240 -3.84 2.30 8.05
CA LYS A 240 -4.69 1.44 7.20
C LYS A 240 -6.14 1.96 7.14
N ASP A 241 -6.73 2.27 8.30
CA ASP A 241 -8.12 2.78 8.42
C ASP A 241 -8.41 4.10 7.68
N ALA A 242 -7.37 4.84 7.26
CA ALA A 242 -7.52 6.11 6.54
C ALA A 242 -7.53 5.96 5.00
N PHE A 243 -7.34 4.75 4.47
CA PHE A 243 -7.60 4.47 3.06
C PHE A 243 -9.10 4.29 2.82
N THR A 244 -9.66 5.00 1.84
CA THR A 244 -11.12 5.06 1.62
C THR A 244 -11.67 3.93 0.75
N ASP A 245 -10.79 3.18 0.11
CA ASP A 245 -11.03 2.18 -0.94
C ASP A 245 -10.04 1.00 -0.81
N TYR A 246 -9.60 0.70 0.41
CA TYR A 246 -8.65 -0.40 0.69
C TYR A 246 -9.20 -1.80 0.36
N ASP A 247 -10.50 -1.94 0.10
CA ASP A 247 -11.15 -3.22 -0.17
C ASP A 247 -10.49 -4.02 -1.32
N TYR A 248 -9.95 -3.34 -2.35
CA TYR A 248 -9.22 -4.01 -3.42
C TYR A 248 -7.88 -4.62 -2.95
N MET A 249 -7.19 -3.96 -2.01
CA MET A 249 -5.98 -4.53 -1.39
C MET A 249 -6.32 -5.69 -0.45
N ASN A 250 -7.49 -5.67 0.19
CA ASN A 250 -8.03 -6.82 0.92
C ASN A 250 -8.40 -7.97 -0.04
N GLU A 251 -8.95 -7.69 -1.23
CA GLU A 251 -9.25 -8.70 -2.26
C GLU A 251 -7.96 -9.35 -2.80
N LEU A 252 -6.91 -8.57 -3.07
CA LEU A 252 -5.65 -9.08 -3.58
C LEU A 252 -4.80 -9.84 -2.54
N PHE A 253 -4.75 -9.37 -1.29
CA PHE A 253 -3.77 -9.84 -0.29
C PHE A 253 -4.36 -10.24 1.06
N GLY A 254 -5.65 -10.02 1.30
CA GLY A 254 -6.25 -10.16 2.63
C GLY A 254 -5.50 -9.34 3.69
N ASP A 255 -5.19 -9.99 4.82
CA ASP A 255 -4.39 -9.40 5.90
C ASP A 255 -2.86 -9.57 5.73
N TYR A 256 -2.40 -10.05 4.57
CA TYR A 256 -0.97 -10.34 4.33
C TYR A 256 -0.17 -9.19 3.71
N TYR A 257 -0.81 -8.11 3.26
CA TYR A 257 -0.10 -6.89 2.84
C TYR A 257 0.16 -5.98 4.03
N GLU A 258 1.43 -5.60 4.25
CA GLU A 258 1.82 -4.69 5.32
C GLU A 258 2.66 -3.52 4.78
N GLY A 259 2.05 -2.34 4.67
CA GLY A 259 2.71 -1.12 4.18
C GLY A 259 3.73 -0.57 5.19
N TYR A 260 5.00 -0.44 4.79
CA TYR A 260 6.07 0.06 5.66
C TYR A 260 6.42 1.54 5.46
N VAL A 261 6.04 2.13 4.33
CA VAL A 261 6.20 3.56 4.06
C VAL A 261 5.07 4.05 3.16
N ILE A 262 4.55 5.24 3.49
CA ILE A 262 3.77 6.06 2.56
C ILE A 262 4.64 7.27 2.22
N LYS A 263 4.93 7.48 0.94
CA LYS A 263 5.87 8.51 0.47
C LYS A 263 5.40 9.18 -0.82
N ARG A 264 5.94 10.36 -1.11
CA ARG A 264 5.84 10.96 -2.43
C ARG A 264 7.17 11.58 -2.83
N GLU A 265 7.65 11.20 -4.02
CA GLU A 265 9.01 11.46 -4.47
C GLU A 265 9.07 12.26 -5.79
N GLY A 266 9.29 11.61 -6.93
CA GLY A 266 9.31 12.29 -8.23
C GLY A 266 7.94 12.37 -8.92
N GLY A 267 7.05 11.42 -8.62
CA GLY A 267 5.87 11.08 -9.42
C GLY A 267 4.62 11.94 -9.23
N ASP A 268 3.67 11.73 -10.15
CA ASP A 268 2.34 12.35 -10.15
C ASP A 268 1.52 12.03 -8.89
N VAL A 269 1.75 10.84 -8.34
CA VAL A 269 1.03 10.23 -7.21
C VAL A 269 1.99 9.91 -6.06
N ALA A 270 1.43 9.62 -4.89
CA ALA A 270 2.19 9.02 -3.80
C ALA A 270 2.32 7.50 -4.00
N HIS A 271 3.23 6.88 -3.26
CA HIS A 271 3.49 5.44 -3.26
C HIS A 271 3.31 4.91 -1.84
N MET A 272 2.73 3.72 -1.72
CA MET A 272 2.85 2.89 -0.52
C MET A 272 3.67 1.65 -0.89
N ASP A 273 4.82 1.51 -0.26
CA ASP A 273 5.62 0.29 -0.39
C ASP A 273 5.32 -0.60 0.82
N GLY A 274 5.06 -1.88 0.57
CA GLY A 274 4.75 -2.88 1.58
C GLY A 274 5.63 -4.12 1.49
N ILE A 275 5.46 -5.00 2.47
CA ILE A 275 6.04 -6.35 2.50
C ILE A 275 4.93 -7.38 2.68
N LEU A 276 5.26 -8.66 2.42
CA LEU A 276 4.34 -9.75 2.68
C LEU A 276 4.48 -10.23 4.14
N HIS A 277 3.41 -10.10 4.90
CA HIS A 277 3.34 -10.34 6.34
C HIS A 277 2.84 -11.75 6.66
N ASN A 278 3.55 -12.46 7.56
CA ASN A 278 3.25 -13.83 8.00
C ASN A 278 3.14 -14.90 6.89
N GLN A 279 3.66 -14.63 5.69
CA GLN A 279 3.69 -15.53 4.54
C GLN A 279 5.12 -15.59 3.96
N ASN A 280 5.41 -16.61 3.14
CA ASN A 280 6.75 -16.88 2.59
C ASN A 280 6.78 -17.05 1.06
N TYR A 281 5.61 -17.09 0.42
CA TYR A 281 5.47 -17.32 -1.01
C TYR A 281 4.29 -16.52 -1.54
N LEU A 282 4.45 -16.02 -2.76
CA LEU A 282 3.44 -15.25 -3.47
C LEU A 282 3.34 -15.77 -4.90
N ILE A 283 2.12 -15.96 -5.37
CA ILE A 283 1.79 -16.17 -6.77
C ILE A 283 1.05 -14.93 -7.25
N GLU A 284 1.54 -14.28 -8.29
CA GLU A 284 0.83 -13.19 -8.97
C GLU A 284 0.17 -13.74 -10.25
N ILE A 285 -1.13 -13.51 -10.39
CA ILE A 285 -1.88 -13.85 -11.59
C ILE A 285 -2.11 -12.61 -12.44
N TYR A 286 -1.64 -12.66 -13.68
CA TYR A 286 -1.80 -11.65 -14.72
C TYR A 286 -2.84 -12.14 -15.73
N GLN A 287 -3.52 -11.23 -16.43
CA GLN A 287 -4.52 -11.63 -17.44
C GLN A 287 -4.06 -11.35 -18.86
N ASN A 288 -4.03 -12.39 -19.68
CA ASN A 288 -3.59 -12.34 -21.07
C ASN A 288 -4.73 -12.89 -21.95
N GLY A 289 -5.73 -12.04 -22.22
CA GLY A 289 -6.95 -12.51 -22.89
C GLY A 289 -7.97 -11.48 -23.40
N CYS A 290 -7.92 -10.21 -23.00
CA CYS A 290 -8.83 -9.19 -23.56
C CYS A 290 -8.18 -7.81 -23.73
N ASN A 291 -8.55 -7.11 -24.82
CA ASN A 291 -7.93 -5.84 -25.25
C ASN A 291 -8.24 -4.63 -24.34
N VAL A 292 -9.04 -4.80 -23.29
CA VAL A 292 -9.51 -3.71 -22.41
C VAL A 292 -8.74 -3.62 -21.10
N GLN A 293 -7.83 -4.56 -20.84
CA GLN A 293 -7.07 -4.65 -19.61
C GLN A 293 -5.57 -4.56 -19.89
N ASN A 294 -4.83 -3.96 -18.95
CA ASN A 294 -3.37 -3.90 -19.01
C ASN A 294 -2.80 -5.31 -18.74
N GLU A 295 -1.98 -5.83 -19.65
CA GLU A 295 -1.38 -7.17 -19.57
C GLU A 295 -0.44 -7.33 -18.36
N ASP A 296 0.09 -6.22 -17.85
CA ASP A 296 0.95 -6.16 -16.68
C ASP A 296 0.20 -5.92 -15.35
N GLN A 297 -1.13 -5.77 -15.39
CA GLN A 297 -1.94 -5.66 -14.18
C GLN A 297 -2.07 -7.02 -13.50
N VAL A 298 -1.67 -7.10 -12.23
CA VAL A 298 -2.00 -8.25 -11.37
C VAL A 298 -3.47 -8.17 -11.00
N ILE A 299 -4.18 -9.31 -11.14
CA ILE A 299 -5.64 -9.42 -10.97
C ILE A 299 -6.05 -10.33 -9.81
N CYS A 300 -5.13 -11.13 -9.31
CA CYS A 300 -5.28 -12.01 -8.15
C CYS A 300 -3.89 -12.26 -7.58
N THR A 301 -3.78 -12.42 -6.27
CA THR A 301 -2.60 -13.05 -5.66
C THR A 301 -3.00 -14.24 -4.81
N ILE A 302 -2.09 -15.21 -4.70
CA ILE A 302 -2.20 -16.33 -3.77
C ILE A 302 -0.97 -16.27 -2.86
N SER A 303 -1.18 -16.15 -1.56
CA SER A 303 -0.11 -15.98 -0.56
C SER A 303 -0.05 -17.17 0.39
N SER A 304 1.11 -17.81 0.53
CA SER A 304 1.26 -19.03 1.34
C SER A 304 2.53 -19.08 2.19
N LYS A 305 2.50 -19.87 3.27
CA LYS A 305 3.64 -20.07 4.19
C LYS A 305 4.64 -21.10 3.67
N GLU A 306 4.19 -22.00 2.81
CA GLU A 306 4.95 -23.09 2.21
C GLU A 306 4.69 -23.10 0.71
N LYS A 307 5.57 -23.75 -0.05
CA LYS A 307 5.38 -23.93 -1.50
C LYS A 307 4.16 -24.80 -1.71
N LEU A 308 3.24 -24.35 -2.56
CA LEU A 308 2.03 -25.13 -2.85
C LEU A 308 2.38 -26.37 -3.70
N THR A 309 1.80 -27.51 -3.34
CA THR A 309 1.59 -28.60 -4.31
C THR A 309 0.65 -28.12 -5.42
N PHE A 310 0.63 -28.81 -6.57
CA PHE A 310 -0.30 -28.48 -7.65
C PHE A 310 -1.75 -28.43 -7.16
N LYS A 311 -2.19 -29.47 -6.43
CA LYS A 311 -3.52 -29.54 -5.85
C LYS A 311 -3.86 -28.38 -4.90
N GLN A 312 -2.92 -27.97 -4.05
CA GLN A 312 -3.16 -26.79 -3.19
C GLN A 312 -3.26 -25.51 -4.01
N PHE A 313 -2.54 -25.40 -5.13
CA PHE A 313 -2.72 -24.29 -6.06
C PHE A 313 -4.09 -24.32 -6.76
N GLU A 314 -4.62 -25.50 -7.10
CA GLU A 314 -6.00 -25.64 -7.63
C GLU A 314 -7.03 -25.05 -6.64
N ASP A 315 -6.99 -25.51 -5.39
CA ASP A 315 -7.89 -25.09 -4.31
C ASP A 315 -7.78 -23.56 -4.08
N GLU A 316 -6.57 -23.06 -3.84
CA GLU A 316 -6.31 -21.64 -3.55
C GLU A 316 -6.62 -20.72 -4.75
N PHE A 317 -6.48 -21.19 -5.99
CA PHE A 317 -6.82 -20.42 -7.18
C PHE A 317 -8.34 -20.27 -7.33
N VAL A 318 -9.13 -21.32 -7.03
CA VAL A 318 -10.60 -21.24 -7.05
C VAL A 318 -11.13 -20.38 -5.90
N GLU A 319 -10.52 -20.46 -4.71
CA GLU A 319 -10.93 -19.69 -3.52
C GLU A 319 -10.59 -18.20 -3.63
N ASN A 320 -9.36 -17.84 -4.05
CA ASN A 320 -8.88 -16.46 -3.98
C ASN A 320 -9.00 -15.69 -5.31
N CYS A 321 -8.92 -16.33 -6.48
CA CYS A 321 -8.93 -15.62 -7.76
C CYS A 321 -10.33 -15.29 -8.30
N LEU A 322 -11.16 -14.68 -7.44
CA LEU A 322 -12.51 -14.22 -7.74
C LEU A 322 -12.62 -13.31 -8.97
N SER A 323 -11.57 -12.57 -9.33
CA SER A 323 -11.52 -11.79 -10.56
C SER A 323 -11.69 -12.67 -11.83
N VAL A 324 -11.16 -13.90 -11.80
CA VAL A 324 -11.16 -14.89 -12.88
C VAL A 324 -12.33 -15.88 -12.76
N ILE A 325 -12.59 -16.36 -11.55
CA ILE A 325 -13.54 -17.45 -11.27
C ILE A 325 -14.98 -16.93 -11.31
N ILE A 326 -15.84 -17.61 -12.07
CA ILE A 326 -17.25 -17.21 -12.28
C ILE A 326 -18.19 -17.87 -11.26
N ASP A 327 -17.98 -19.15 -10.97
CA ASP A 327 -18.67 -19.88 -9.89
C ASP A 327 -17.62 -20.66 -9.08
N GLN A 328 -17.56 -20.38 -7.77
CA GLN A 328 -16.65 -21.07 -6.84
C GLN A 328 -17.19 -22.42 -6.36
N ASN A 329 -18.47 -22.70 -6.58
CA ASN A 329 -19.11 -23.97 -6.19
C ASN A 329 -18.98 -25.03 -7.30
N GLU A 330 -18.43 -24.65 -8.45
CA GLU A 330 -18.19 -25.53 -9.58
C GLU A 330 -16.78 -26.12 -9.48
N GLU A 331 -16.67 -27.44 -9.35
CA GLU A 331 -15.40 -28.16 -9.41
C GLU A 331 -14.94 -28.29 -10.88
N PRO A 332 -13.85 -27.63 -11.30
CA PRO A 332 -13.36 -27.75 -12.67
C PRO A 332 -12.55 -29.02 -12.90
N GLU A 333 -12.53 -29.50 -14.15
CA GLU A 333 -11.60 -30.54 -14.58
C GLU A 333 -10.23 -29.92 -14.91
N TRP A 334 -9.26 -30.13 -14.01
CA TRP A 334 -7.87 -29.69 -14.20
C TRP A 334 -7.08 -30.62 -15.11
N LYS A 335 -6.15 -30.06 -15.88
CA LYS A 335 -5.24 -30.78 -16.79
C LYS A 335 -3.86 -30.13 -16.81
N VAL A 336 -2.81 -30.90 -16.54
CA VAL A 336 -1.41 -30.46 -16.62
C VAL A 336 -0.80 -30.85 -17.98
N SER A 337 0.02 -29.97 -18.56
CA SER A 337 0.71 -30.18 -19.83
C SER A 337 2.05 -29.45 -19.89
N GLU A 338 2.93 -29.80 -20.83
CA GLU A 338 4.17 -29.06 -21.10
C GLU A 338 3.92 -27.58 -21.48
N SER A 339 2.73 -27.26 -22.01
CA SER A 339 2.29 -25.91 -22.36
C SER A 339 1.74 -25.08 -21.20
N GLY A 340 1.54 -25.68 -20.02
CA GLY A 340 0.88 -25.06 -18.87
C GLY A 340 -0.29 -25.89 -18.34
N VAL A 341 -1.15 -25.24 -17.57
CA VAL A 341 -2.28 -25.87 -16.86
C VAL A 341 -3.59 -25.37 -17.47
N SER A 342 -4.57 -26.26 -17.62
CA SER A 342 -5.94 -25.88 -18.00
C SER A 342 -6.94 -26.27 -16.91
N ALA A 343 -7.94 -25.43 -16.68
CA ALA A 343 -9.09 -25.72 -15.81
C ALA A 343 -10.37 -25.60 -16.64
N ILE A 344 -11.18 -26.66 -16.69
CA ILE A 344 -12.37 -26.72 -17.54
C ILE A 344 -13.63 -26.73 -16.66
N PHE A 345 -14.43 -25.67 -16.80
CA PHE A 345 -15.75 -25.50 -16.21
C PHE A 345 -16.83 -25.83 -17.26
N ASN A 346 -18.09 -25.98 -16.86
CA ASN A 346 -19.21 -26.26 -17.76
C ASN A 346 -19.48 -25.11 -18.76
N SER A 347 -19.13 -23.87 -18.39
CA SER A 347 -19.42 -22.67 -19.18
C SER A 347 -18.19 -21.93 -19.72
N TYR A 348 -16.98 -22.31 -19.29
CA TYR A 348 -15.72 -21.71 -19.75
C TYR A 348 -14.53 -22.63 -19.47
N ALA A 349 -13.39 -22.33 -20.07
CA ALA A 349 -12.10 -22.94 -19.73
C ALA A 349 -11.05 -21.85 -19.48
N LEU A 350 -10.15 -22.11 -18.55
CA LEU A 350 -8.97 -21.30 -18.28
C LEU A 350 -7.73 -22.04 -18.80
N ASN A 351 -6.78 -21.29 -19.33
CA ASN A 351 -5.44 -21.77 -19.63
C ASN A 351 -4.41 -20.86 -18.94
N ILE A 352 -3.62 -21.45 -18.06
CA ILE A 352 -2.68 -20.79 -17.14
C ILE A 352 -1.27 -21.18 -17.56
N ILE A 353 -0.41 -20.17 -17.79
CA ILE A 353 0.95 -20.37 -18.32
C ILE A 353 1.99 -19.59 -17.50
N ASN A 354 3.25 -20.03 -17.56
CA ASN A 354 4.38 -19.39 -16.87
C ASN A 354 4.65 -17.96 -17.36
N HIS A 355 4.76 -17.00 -16.44
CA HIS A 355 5.01 -15.59 -16.74
C HIS A 355 6.31 -15.07 -16.08
N ASN A 356 7.45 -15.31 -16.73
CA ASN A 356 8.77 -14.75 -16.38
C ASN A 356 9.39 -15.15 -15.00
N ARG A 357 8.64 -15.72 -14.04
CA ARG A 357 9.15 -16.17 -12.72
C ARG A 357 8.40 -17.37 -12.17
N GLY A 358 9.13 -18.28 -11.54
CA GLY A 358 8.58 -19.55 -11.08
C GLY A 358 8.17 -20.45 -12.25
N ALA A 359 7.54 -21.58 -11.93
CA ALA A 359 6.96 -22.49 -12.91
C ALA A 359 5.77 -23.26 -12.32
N LEU A 360 4.75 -23.46 -13.16
CA LEU A 360 3.76 -24.51 -12.99
C LEU A 360 4.43 -25.88 -13.12
N PRO A 361 3.98 -26.91 -12.38
CA PRO A 361 4.50 -28.26 -12.47
C PRO A 361 4.15 -28.91 -13.81
N ASN A 362 4.90 -29.97 -14.14
CA ASN A 362 4.70 -30.80 -15.32
C ASN A 362 3.89 -32.10 -15.03
N SER A 363 3.44 -32.29 -13.80
CA SER A 363 2.56 -33.38 -13.36
C SER A 363 1.61 -32.95 -12.25
N GLU A 364 0.51 -33.66 -12.08
CA GLU A 364 -0.51 -33.40 -11.04
C GLU A 364 0.01 -33.60 -9.61
N ASP A 365 1.00 -34.48 -9.41
CA ASP A 365 1.71 -34.67 -8.13
C ASP A 365 2.86 -33.65 -7.90
N GLY A 366 3.02 -32.68 -8.80
CA GLY A 366 4.13 -31.72 -8.75
C GLY A 366 3.93 -30.58 -7.74
N ASN A 367 4.97 -29.77 -7.56
CA ASN A 367 4.92 -28.54 -6.76
C ASN A 367 5.02 -27.31 -7.65
N ILE A 368 4.46 -26.19 -7.19
CA ILE A 368 4.72 -24.88 -7.77
C ILE A 368 6.19 -24.51 -7.51
N GLU A 369 6.93 -24.16 -8.55
CA GLU A 369 8.28 -23.60 -8.42
C GLU A 369 8.20 -22.07 -8.27
N TYR A 370 9.02 -21.54 -7.36
CA TYR A 370 9.09 -20.11 -7.05
C TYR A 370 10.50 -19.59 -7.27
N LYS A 371 10.62 -18.35 -7.74
CA LYS A 371 11.90 -17.64 -7.78
C LYS A 371 12.19 -17.04 -6.41
N GLU A 372 13.15 -17.60 -5.69
CA GLU A 372 13.64 -17.09 -4.42
C GLU A 372 14.78 -16.07 -4.63
N PHE A 373 14.98 -15.19 -3.65
CA PHE A 373 16.02 -14.17 -3.67
C PHE A 373 17.01 -14.38 -2.53
N LYS A 374 18.32 -14.21 -2.81
CA LYS A 374 19.41 -14.53 -1.87
C LYS A 374 19.48 -13.58 -0.65
N GLY A 375 18.78 -12.44 -0.69
CA GLY A 375 18.72 -11.47 0.40
C GLY A 375 17.55 -11.73 1.35
N ALA A 376 17.81 -12.49 2.42
CA ALA A 376 17.02 -12.63 3.66
C ALA A 376 15.50 -12.86 3.54
N THR A 377 15.05 -14.07 3.92
CA THR A 377 13.63 -14.52 4.03
C THR A 377 12.71 -13.88 3.00
N SER A 378 13.08 -13.99 1.74
CA SER A 378 12.31 -13.41 0.65
C SER A 378 11.08 -14.28 0.36
N SER A 379 9.96 -13.64 0.00
CA SER A 379 8.89 -14.34 -0.69
C SER A 379 9.47 -15.02 -1.93
N GLY A 380 9.33 -16.34 -2.00
CA GLY A 380 9.43 -17.01 -3.29
C GLY A 380 8.32 -16.47 -4.18
N ILE A 381 8.67 -15.89 -5.33
CA ILE A 381 7.70 -15.30 -6.26
C ILE A 381 7.48 -16.24 -7.45
N ALA A 382 6.22 -16.62 -7.70
CA ALA A 382 5.79 -17.26 -8.92
C ALA A 382 4.80 -16.35 -9.65
N ARG A 383 4.70 -16.50 -10.96
CA ARG A 383 3.90 -15.62 -11.81
C ARG A 383 3.30 -16.41 -12.95
N PHE A 384 1.99 -16.27 -13.11
CA PHE A 384 1.26 -16.94 -14.16
C PHE A 384 0.38 -15.95 -14.94
N SER A 385 0.25 -16.18 -16.24
CA SER A 385 -0.76 -15.51 -17.05
C SER A 385 -1.93 -16.45 -17.25
N VAL A 386 -3.15 -15.99 -16.98
CA VAL A 386 -4.39 -16.71 -17.31
C VAL A 386 -5.02 -16.14 -18.58
N SER A 387 -5.44 -17.04 -19.47
CA SER A 387 -6.29 -16.75 -20.62
C SER A 387 -7.63 -17.47 -20.45
N LEU A 388 -8.72 -16.78 -20.81
CA LEU A 388 -10.10 -17.28 -20.69
C LEU A 388 -10.63 -17.68 -22.06
N ALA A 389 -11.25 -18.84 -22.16
CA ALA A 389 -11.98 -19.32 -23.32
C ALA A 389 -13.44 -19.59 -22.91
N CYS A 390 -14.36 -18.76 -23.38
CA CYS A 390 -15.78 -18.91 -23.09
C CYS A 390 -16.41 -20.06 -23.88
N GLY A 391 -17.31 -20.81 -23.24
CA GLY A 391 -18.04 -21.92 -23.86
C GLY A 391 -19.16 -21.46 -24.79
N ASP A 392 -19.80 -22.43 -25.46
CA ASP A 392 -20.90 -22.18 -26.38
C ASP A 392 -22.01 -21.34 -25.73
N GLY A 393 -22.54 -20.36 -26.46
CA GLY A 393 -23.54 -19.43 -25.95
C GLY A 393 -23.02 -18.36 -24.99
N SER A 394 -21.69 -18.12 -24.95
CA SER A 394 -21.09 -17.03 -24.16
C SER A 394 -19.94 -16.32 -24.90
N TYR A 395 -19.51 -15.16 -24.39
CA TYR A 395 -18.44 -14.33 -24.95
C TYR A 395 -17.60 -13.67 -23.86
N ILE A 396 -16.35 -13.28 -24.17
CA ILE A 396 -15.49 -12.51 -23.25
C ILE A 396 -15.95 -11.05 -23.25
N GLY A 397 -16.49 -10.59 -22.12
CA GLY A 397 -16.90 -9.21 -21.89
C GLY A 397 -15.86 -8.39 -21.11
N ASP A 398 -16.36 -7.38 -20.40
CA ASP A 398 -15.53 -6.49 -19.59
C ASP A 398 -14.83 -7.24 -18.44
N LYS A 399 -13.68 -6.71 -18.01
CA LYS A 399 -12.78 -7.36 -17.03
C LYS A 399 -12.41 -8.81 -17.40
N CYS A 400 -12.39 -9.11 -18.69
CA CYS A 400 -12.12 -10.42 -19.27
C CYS A 400 -12.92 -11.57 -18.59
N ARG A 401 -14.23 -11.41 -18.33
CA ARG A 401 -15.11 -12.49 -17.83
C ARG A 401 -16.03 -13.04 -18.93
N CYS A 402 -16.56 -14.26 -18.77
CA CYS A 402 -17.55 -14.79 -19.69
C CYS A 402 -18.96 -14.27 -19.36
N HIS A 403 -19.62 -13.71 -20.36
CA HIS A 403 -21.01 -13.27 -20.31
C HIS A 403 -21.86 -14.12 -21.25
N ALA A 404 -23.10 -14.42 -20.85
CA ALA A 404 -24.04 -15.13 -21.70
C ALA A 404 -24.35 -14.31 -22.97
N CYS A 405 -24.45 -14.99 -24.11
CA CYS A 405 -24.93 -14.38 -25.35
C CYS A 405 -26.40 -13.97 -25.23
N PRO A 406 -26.88 -13.05 -26.09
CA PRO A 406 -28.28 -12.64 -26.13
C PRO A 406 -29.26 -13.81 -26.29
N ALA A 407 -30.52 -13.58 -25.94
CA ALA A 407 -31.59 -14.55 -26.16
C ALA A 407 -31.57 -15.06 -27.62
N ASN A 408 -31.85 -16.36 -27.79
CA ASN A 408 -31.81 -17.07 -29.07
C ASN A 408 -30.44 -17.13 -29.78
N CYS A 409 -29.37 -16.58 -29.20
CA CYS A 409 -28.03 -16.66 -29.76
C CYS A 409 -27.28 -17.91 -29.26
N SER A 410 -26.59 -18.64 -30.16
CA SER A 410 -25.69 -19.76 -29.83
C SER A 410 -24.22 -19.36 -29.83
N SER A 411 -23.83 -18.32 -30.58
CA SER A 411 -22.46 -17.76 -30.57
C SER A 411 -22.51 -16.27 -30.86
N CYS A 412 -21.84 -15.44 -30.06
CA CYS A 412 -21.84 -13.98 -30.18
C CYS A 412 -20.43 -13.37 -30.01
N LYS A 413 -20.29 -12.10 -30.40
CA LYS A 413 -19.08 -11.30 -30.15
C LYS A 413 -19.20 -10.37 -28.94
N ASN A 414 -20.44 -9.99 -28.61
CA ASN A 414 -20.80 -9.14 -27.46
C ASN A 414 -22.33 -9.21 -27.25
N GLU A 415 -22.81 -8.56 -26.19
CA GLU A 415 -24.23 -8.41 -25.80
C GLU A 415 -25.16 -7.85 -26.90
N PHE A 416 -24.65 -7.26 -27.98
CA PHE A 416 -25.47 -6.72 -29.08
C PHE A 416 -25.24 -7.40 -30.42
N GLN A 417 -24.24 -8.28 -30.55
CA GLN A 417 -23.81 -8.84 -31.82
C GLN A 417 -23.70 -10.36 -31.75
N CYS A 418 -24.82 -11.01 -32.03
CA CYS A 418 -24.87 -12.43 -32.33
C CYS A 418 -24.21 -12.74 -33.69
N THR A 419 -23.63 -13.93 -33.79
CA THR A 419 -23.00 -14.48 -35.01
C THR A 419 -23.62 -15.80 -35.46
N GLU A 420 -24.26 -16.55 -34.57
CA GLU A 420 -25.00 -17.77 -34.87
C GLU A 420 -26.19 -17.91 -33.93
N CYS A 421 -27.35 -18.33 -34.48
CA CYS A 421 -28.61 -18.42 -33.75
C CYS A 421 -28.97 -19.86 -33.38
N LYS A 422 -29.63 -20.02 -32.24
CA LYS A 422 -30.22 -21.26 -31.76
C LYS A 422 -31.37 -21.71 -32.67
N GLN A 423 -31.62 -23.01 -32.70
CA GLN A 423 -32.67 -23.63 -33.51
C GLN A 423 -34.04 -22.98 -33.25
N GLY A 424 -34.76 -22.65 -34.32
CA GLY A 424 -36.05 -21.92 -34.26
C GLY A 424 -35.92 -20.40 -34.40
N SER A 425 -34.73 -19.90 -34.74
CA SER A 425 -34.46 -18.50 -35.03
C SER A 425 -33.38 -18.32 -36.11
N HIS A 426 -33.38 -17.17 -36.78
CA HIS A 426 -32.40 -16.80 -37.79
C HIS A 426 -31.79 -15.41 -37.53
N LEU A 427 -30.57 -15.21 -38.03
CA LEU A 427 -29.81 -13.98 -37.79
C LEU A 427 -30.24 -12.85 -38.73
N VAL A 428 -30.64 -11.71 -38.14
CA VAL A 428 -30.99 -10.47 -38.83
C VAL A 428 -30.24 -9.31 -38.16
N ASP A 429 -29.42 -8.59 -38.92
CA ASP A 429 -28.64 -7.42 -38.46
C ASP A 429 -27.84 -7.61 -37.14
N GLY A 430 -27.43 -8.85 -36.83
CA GLY A 430 -26.69 -9.20 -35.62
C GLY A 430 -27.56 -9.64 -34.43
N GLN A 431 -28.87 -9.77 -34.61
CA GLN A 431 -29.82 -10.26 -33.60
C GLN A 431 -30.55 -11.51 -34.12
N CYS A 432 -31.00 -12.38 -33.22
CA CYS A 432 -31.74 -13.59 -33.58
C CYS A 432 -33.24 -13.34 -33.50
N VAL A 433 -33.94 -13.56 -34.61
CA VAL A 433 -35.39 -13.37 -34.72
C VAL A 433 -36.04 -14.73 -34.93
N CYS A 434 -37.16 -15.01 -34.26
CA CYS A 434 -37.83 -16.30 -34.33
C CYS A 434 -38.29 -16.67 -35.76
N ASP A 435 -38.16 -17.95 -36.08
CA ASP A 435 -38.62 -18.53 -37.35
C ASP A 435 -40.15 -18.63 -37.39
N LEU A 436 -40.72 -18.68 -38.60
CA LEU A 436 -42.16 -18.88 -38.78
C LEU A 436 -42.65 -20.18 -38.12
N GLY A 437 -43.48 -20.06 -37.10
CA GLY A 437 -43.96 -21.18 -36.27
C GLY A 437 -43.36 -21.22 -34.85
N TYR A 438 -42.47 -20.28 -34.54
CA TYR A 438 -41.96 -19.98 -33.20
C TYR A 438 -42.41 -18.58 -32.76
N GLU A 439 -42.64 -18.40 -31.47
CA GLU A 439 -42.92 -17.12 -30.82
C GLU A 439 -42.01 -16.99 -29.59
N GLU A 440 -41.68 -15.77 -29.18
CA GLU A 440 -40.91 -15.51 -27.95
C GLU A 440 -41.76 -15.85 -26.71
N ASP A 441 -41.17 -16.56 -25.76
CA ASP A 441 -41.75 -16.81 -24.43
C ASP A 441 -41.50 -15.64 -23.45
N GLU A 442 -41.83 -15.83 -22.16
CA GLU A 442 -41.69 -14.77 -21.14
C GLU A 442 -40.21 -14.39 -20.89
N GLU A 443 -39.28 -15.28 -21.23
CA GLU A 443 -37.84 -15.11 -21.18
C GLU A 443 -37.23 -14.60 -22.51
N GLY A 444 -38.05 -14.38 -23.54
CA GLY A 444 -37.60 -13.93 -24.86
C GLY A 444 -36.99 -15.04 -25.73
N ILE A 445 -37.21 -16.31 -25.40
CA ILE A 445 -36.68 -17.47 -26.12
C ILE A 445 -37.71 -17.96 -27.16
N CYS A 446 -37.25 -18.29 -28.37
CA CYS A 446 -38.10 -18.77 -29.46
C CYS A 446 -38.63 -20.18 -29.16
N ALA A 447 -39.86 -20.26 -28.69
CA ALA A 447 -40.57 -21.50 -28.40
C ALA A 447 -41.55 -21.86 -29.53
N VAL A 448 -41.75 -23.16 -29.78
CA VAL A 448 -42.72 -23.63 -30.78
C VAL A 448 -44.13 -23.19 -30.36
N VAL A 449 -44.86 -22.51 -31.25
CA VAL A 449 -46.23 -22.05 -30.97
C VAL A 449 -47.13 -23.26 -30.70
N LYS A 450 -47.43 -23.48 -29.42
CA LYS A 450 -48.27 -24.60 -28.98
C LYS A 450 -49.70 -24.32 -29.40
N THR A 451 -50.11 -24.87 -30.54
CA THR A 451 -51.48 -24.79 -31.06
C THR A 451 -52.48 -25.29 -30.02
N THR A 452 -53.00 -24.34 -29.24
CA THR A 452 -53.92 -24.65 -28.16
C THR A 452 -55.28 -24.87 -28.79
N THR A 453 -55.62 -26.14 -29.04
CA THR A 453 -56.91 -26.53 -29.62
C THR A 453 -58.04 -26.17 -28.65
N THR A 454 -58.55 -24.94 -28.79
CA THR A 454 -59.64 -24.41 -27.97
C THR A 454 -60.89 -25.25 -28.19
N THR A 455 -61.12 -26.21 -27.30
CA THR A 455 -62.30 -27.09 -27.38
C THR A 455 -63.51 -26.30 -26.89
N THR A 456 -64.18 -25.64 -27.83
CA THR A 456 -65.35 -24.78 -27.59
C THR A 456 -66.52 -25.59 -27.02
N THR A 457 -66.51 -25.77 -25.70
CA THR A 457 -67.59 -26.42 -24.97
C THR A 457 -68.74 -25.43 -24.84
N THR A 458 -69.81 -25.64 -25.60
CA THR A 458 -70.99 -24.77 -25.61
C THR A 458 -71.82 -24.96 -24.34
N THR A 459 -71.47 -24.23 -23.28
CA THR A 459 -72.20 -24.27 -22.00
C THR A 459 -73.41 -23.33 -22.04
N THR A 460 -74.62 -23.88 -22.00
CA THR A 460 -75.88 -23.11 -21.99
C THR A 460 -76.01 -22.29 -20.71
N THR A 461 -75.85 -20.96 -20.80
CA THR A 461 -75.90 -20.07 -19.63
C THR A 461 -77.34 -19.76 -19.20
N THR A 462 -77.79 -20.34 -18.09
CA THR A 462 -79.06 -19.98 -17.45
C THR A 462 -78.88 -18.71 -16.61
N THR A 463 -79.46 -17.59 -17.07
CA THR A 463 -79.40 -16.30 -16.35
C THR A 463 -80.07 -16.39 -14.98
N THR A 464 -79.26 -16.36 -13.92
CA THR A 464 -79.74 -16.26 -12.53
C THR A 464 -79.33 -14.92 -11.96
N THR A 465 -80.30 -14.07 -11.63
CA THR A 465 -80.07 -12.71 -11.16
C THR A 465 -79.64 -12.71 -9.70
N THR A 466 -78.34 -12.57 -9.43
CA THR A 466 -77.80 -12.46 -8.07
C THR A 466 -77.50 -10.99 -7.73
N THR A 467 -78.14 -10.48 -6.67
CA THR A 467 -77.95 -9.10 -6.21
C THR A 467 -76.61 -8.96 -5.49
N THR A 468 -75.66 -8.25 -6.08
CA THR A 468 -74.35 -8.00 -5.45
C THR A 468 -74.44 -6.86 -4.45
N THR A 469 -74.28 -7.17 -3.16
CA THR A 469 -74.10 -6.16 -2.10
C THR A 469 -72.65 -5.67 -2.12
N THR A 470 -72.44 -4.36 -2.35
CA THR A 470 -71.10 -3.76 -2.37
C THR A 470 -70.54 -3.63 -0.96
N THR A 471 -69.66 -4.55 -0.57
CA THR A 471 -68.90 -4.45 0.69
C THR A 471 -67.59 -3.70 0.43
N THR A 472 -67.46 -2.49 0.98
CA THR A 472 -66.24 -1.68 0.83
C THR A 472 -65.11 -2.26 1.68
N THR A 473 -64.15 -2.93 1.06
CA THR A 473 -62.94 -3.42 1.75
C THR A 473 -61.94 -2.28 1.90
N THR A 474 -61.80 -1.74 3.11
CA THR A 474 -60.75 -0.76 3.43
C THR A 474 -59.41 -1.47 3.52
N THR A 475 -58.51 -1.24 2.56
CA THR A 475 -57.14 -1.77 2.61
C THR A 475 -56.33 -1.01 3.65
N THR A 476 -56.17 -1.59 4.85
CA THR A 476 -55.29 -1.03 5.88
C THR A 476 -53.84 -1.30 5.50
N THR A 477 -53.10 -0.27 5.09
CA THR A 477 -51.65 -0.37 4.85
C THR A 477 -50.93 -0.55 6.17
N THR A 478 -50.58 -1.79 6.51
CA THR A 478 -49.78 -2.09 7.71
C THR A 478 -48.33 -1.73 7.45
N THR A 479 -47.90 -0.56 7.90
CA THR A 479 -46.49 -0.17 7.88
C THR A 479 -45.71 -1.06 8.85
N THR A 480 -44.98 -2.04 8.33
CA THR A 480 -44.10 -2.89 9.15
C THR A 480 -42.88 -2.08 9.56
N THR A 481 -42.95 -1.41 10.71
CA THR A 481 -41.79 -0.75 11.31
C THR A 481 -40.81 -1.82 11.78
N THR A 482 -39.71 -2.01 11.05
CA THR A 482 -38.62 -2.91 11.45
C THR A 482 -37.91 -2.34 12.67
N THR A 483 -38.30 -2.77 13.85
CA THR A 483 -37.64 -2.36 15.10
C THR A 483 -36.28 -3.05 15.20
N THR A 484 -35.23 -2.39 14.74
CA THR A 484 -33.84 -2.84 14.92
C THR A 484 -33.58 -2.95 16.43
N THR A 485 -33.55 -4.17 16.94
CA THR A 485 -33.31 -4.41 18.37
C THR A 485 -31.81 -4.34 18.59
N THR A 486 -31.32 -3.18 19.01
CA THR A 486 -29.91 -3.00 19.37
C THR A 486 -29.59 -3.86 20.59
N THR A 487 -28.98 -5.03 20.38
CA THR A 487 -28.55 -5.92 21.45
C THR A 487 -27.38 -5.27 22.18
N THR A 488 -27.66 -4.58 23.28
CA THR A 488 -26.61 -3.97 24.12
C THR A 488 -25.82 -5.06 24.83
N THR A 489 -24.76 -5.55 24.19
CA THR A 489 -23.81 -6.49 24.79
C THR A 489 -23.20 -5.85 26.03
N THR A 490 -23.68 -6.27 27.20
CA THR A 490 -23.25 -5.71 28.48
C THR A 490 -21.97 -6.44 28.91
N THR A 491 -20.83 -5.94 28.44
CA THR A 491 -19.51 -6.47 28.80
C THR A 491 -19.34 -6.39 30.31
N THR A 492 -19.46 -7.53 30.99
CA THR A 492 -19.36 -7.60 32.44
C THR A 492 -17.89 -7.62 32.81
N THR A 493 -17.33 -6.46 33.14
CA THR A 493 -15.92 -6.33 33.51
C THR A 493 -15.67 -7.03 34.85
N THR A 494 -15.16 -8.25 34.80
CA THR A 494 -14.78 -9.02 35.99
C THR A 494 -13.53 -8.38 36.61
N THR A 495 -13.71 -7.52 37.60
CA THR A 495 -12.61 -6.90 38.35
C THR A 495 -11.86 -7.97 39.15
N THR A 496 -10.82 -8.54 38.56
CA THR A 496 -9.90 -9.46 39.24
C THR A 496 -9.04 -8.66 40.22
N THR A 497 -9.39 -8.71 41.50
CA THR A 497 -8.56 -8.14 42.57
C THR A 497 -7.15 -8.76 42.49
N PRO A 498 -6.08 -7.95 42.28
CA PRO A 498 -4.75 -8.51 42.19
C PRO A 498 -4.36 -9.15 43.53
N LYS A 499 -3.89 -10.40 43.46
CA LYS A 499 -3.30 -11.11 44.60
C LYS A 499 -2.16 -10.26 45.17
N PRO A 500 -2.03 -10.10 46.50
CA PRO A 500 -1.01 -9.22 47.08
C PRO A 500 0.39 -9.66 46.64
N THR A 501 1.07 -8.80 45.90
CA THR A 501 2.44 -9.02 45.44
C THR A 501 3.38 -8.90 46.62
N THR A 502 4.04 -10.00 47.00
CA THR A 502 5.05 -10.00 48.05
C THR A 502 6.29 -9.25 47.55
N THR A 503 6.51 -8.03 48.04
CA THR A 503 7.70 -7.24 47.70
C THR A 503 8.95 -7.91 48.26
N ILE A 504 9.72 -8.56 47.39
CA ILE A 504 11.07 -9.02 47.73
C ILE A 504 12.01 -7.83 47.62
N THR A 505 12.47 -7.33 48.77
CA THR A 505 13.47 -6.25 48.82
C THR A 505 14.84 -6.80 48.42
N THR A 506 15.20 -6.68 47.14
CA THR A 506 16.56 -6.96 46.66
C THR A 506 17.51 -5.86 47.12
N THR A 507 18.27 -6.13 48.18
CA THR A 507 19.31 -5.24 48.68
C THR A 507 20.44 -5.13 47.66
N THR A 508 20.49 -4.04 46.89
CA THR A 508 21.57 -3.78 45.95
C THR A 508 22.84 -3.38 46.70
N THR A 509 23.78 -4.31 46.87
CA THR A 509 25.08 -4.03 47.48
C THR A 509 25.94 -3.22 46.51
N THR A 510 26.11 -1.92 46.79
CA THR A 510 26.92 -1.03 45.96
C THR A 510 28.41 -1.32 46.14
N THR A 511 29.00 -2.14 45.27
CA THR A 511 30.44 -2.42 45.25
C THR A 511 31.19 -1.20 44.70
N THR A 512 31.75 -0.37 45.59
CA THR A 512 32.63 0.73 45.18
C THR A 512 33.94 0.20 44.62
N THR A 513 34.12 0.28 43.30
CA THR A 513 35.36 -0.07 42.61
C THR A 513 36.43 0.99 42.88
N THR A 514 37.31 0.74 43.85
CA THR A 514 38.47 1.60 44.11
C THR A 514 39.60 1.30 43.13
N THR A 515 39.95 2.28 42.29
CA THR A 515 41.10 2.20 41.38
C THR A 515 42.42 2.10 42.17
N PRO A 516 43.23 1.04 42.00
CA PRO A 516 44.54 0.96 42.62
C PRO A 516 45.55 1.91 41.92
N PRO A 517 46.57 2.44 42.64
CA PRO A 517 47.61 3.25 42.04
C PRO A 517 48.55 2.41 41.14
N PRO A 518 49.23 3.02 40.16
CA PRO A 518 50.11 2.31 39.25
C PRO A 518 51.42 1.95 39.93
N GLU A 519 51.70 0.66 40.12
CA GLU A 519 52.99 0.21 40.65
C GLU A 519 53.73 -0.76 39.70
N THR A 520 54.79 -0.20 39.13
CA THR A 520 56.02 -0.78 38.60
C THR A 520 56.12 -2.32 38.47
N THR A 521 56.24 -2.78 37.22
CA THR A 521 56.69 -4.13 36.87
C THR A 521 58.03 -4.49 37.51
N THR A 522 58.07 -5.59 38.26
CA THR A 522 59.31 -6.33 38.54
C THR A 522 59.07 -7.81 38.32
N THR A 523 59.96 -8.44 37.55
CA THR A 523 59.84 -9.82 37.06
C THR A 523 60.40 -10.84 38.07
N THR A 524 59.98 -12.10 37.90
CA THR A 524 60.77 -13.37 38.01
C THR A 524 60.54 -14.30 39.22
N VAL A 525 60.51 -15.61 38.89
CA VAL A 525 60.82 -16.84 39.70
C VAL A 525 59.65 -17.59 40.40
N GLU A 526 59.39 -18.82 39.89
CA GLU A 526 59.10 -20.15 40.53
C GLU A 526 58.15 -20.25 41.77
N GLU A 527 57.47 -21.37 42.07
CA GLU A 527 57.17 -22.69 41.44
C GLU A 527 56.09 -23.38 42.33
N VAL A 528 55.61 -24.55 41.91
CA VAL A 528 55.11 -25.70 42.71
C VAL A 528 53.63 -26.08 42.49
N GLN A 529 53.43 -27.40 42.38
CA GLN A 529 52.21 -28.17 42.12
C GLN A 529 51.31 -28.24 43.41
N GLU A 530 50.20 -28.98 43.55
CA GLU A 530 49.79 -30.25 42.95
C GLU A 530 48.31 -30.62 43.28
N SER A 531 47.76 -31.60 42.53
CA SER A 531 46.78 -32.62 42.93
C SER A 531 45.34 -32.30 43.39
N THR A 532 44.40 -32.61 42.47
CA THR A 532 43.23 -33.51 42.61
C THR A 532 42.49 -33.70 43.95
N MET A 533 41.15 -33.70 43.89
CA MET A 533 40.34 -34.91 44.13
C MET A 533 38.89 -34.76 43.61
N ILE A 534 38.38 -35.82 42.96
CA ILE A 534 36.93 -36.11 42.79
C ILE A 534 36.56 -37.11 43.91
N PRO A 535 35.31 -37.10 44.42
CA PRO A 535 34.47 -38.27 44.12
C PRO A 535 33.00 -37.92 43.82
N GLU A 536 32.34 -38.86 43.15
CA GLU A 536 30.90 -38.96 42.95
C GLU A 536 30.17 -39.31 44.27
N GLU A 537 28.83 -39.11 44.33
CA GLU A 537 27.84 -40.20 44.46
C GLU A 537 26.43 -39.74 44.93
N TYR A 538 25.40 -40.44 44.39
CA TYR A 538 23.98 -40.63 44.74
C TYR A 538 23.33 -39.82 45.89
N THR A 539 22.06 -39.39 45.79
CA THR A 539 20.89 -40.29 46.01
C THR A 539 19.53 -39.63 45.73
N THR A 540 18.54 -40.44 45.34
CA THR A 540 17.12 -40.10 45.17
C THR A 540 16.23 -40.71 46.28
N SER A 541 15.25 -39.95 46.77
CA SER A 541 14.03 -40.39 47.51
C SER A 541 13.08 -39.17 47.58
N SER A 542 11.81 -39.16 47.16
CA SER A 542 10.65 -39.99 47.60
C SER A 542 10.31 -39.71 49.09
N ILE A 543 9.09 -39.45 49.58
CA ILE A 543 7.67 -39.54 49.11
C ILE A 543 6.83 -38.52 49.94
N GLU A 544 5.67 -38.04 49.49
CA GLU A 544 4.42 -38.17 50.30
C GLU A 544 3.12 -37.94 49.48
N SER A 545 2.15 -38.84 49.68
CA SER A 545 0.82 -38.82 49.04
C SER A 545 -0.27 -38.43 50.04
N THR A 546 -1.39 -37.87 49.56
CA THR A 546 -2.71 -38.09 50.20
C THR A 546 -3.79 -38.30 49.14
N THR A 547 -4.85 -39.03 49.51
CA THR A 547 -5.71 -39.78 48.58
C THR A 547 -7.21 -39.50 48.83
N SER A 548 -8.01 -39.48 47.76
CA SER A 548 -9.48 -39.70 47.75
C SER A 548 -9.89 -39.94 46.28
N THR A 549 -10.15 -41.16 45.77
CA THR A 549 -11.37 -42.00 45.88
C THR A 549 -12.69 -41.20 45.82
N ALA A 550 -13.73 -41.54 45.04
CA ALA A 550 -14.01 -42.63 44.07
C ALA A 550 -15.10 -42.13 43.05
N GLU A 551 -15.77 -42.85 42.13
CA GLU A 551 -15.98 -44.31 41.82
C GLU A 551 -16.17 -44.52 40.29
N SER A 552 -15.67 -45.65 39.74
CA SER A 552 -16.21 -46.61 38.71
C SER A 552 -17.06 -46.16 37.48
N SER A 553 -17.20 -46.91 36.38
CA SER A 553 -16.94 -48.35 36.07
C SER A 553 -16.61 -48.49 34.55
N ASP A 554 -15.55 -49.20 34.16
CA ASP A 554 -15.49 -50.63 33.78
C ASP A 554 -16.12 -50.97 32.41
N ASP A 555 -15.31 -51.41 31.44
CA ASP A 555 -15.20 -52.84 31.09
C ASP A 555 -13.94 -53.11 30.22
N ASP A 556 -13.38 -54.31 30.37
CA ASP A 556 -12.03 -54.75 29.96
C ASP A 556 -12.05 -55.79 28.80
N GLU A 557 -10.88 -56.38 28.51
CA GLU A 557 -10.62 -57.65 27.76
C GLU A 557 -10.57 -57.58 26.20
N GLU A 558 -9.64 -58.25 25.50
CA GLU A 558 -8.45 -59.02 25.90
C GLU A 558 -7.40 -59.12 24.76
N LEU A 559 -6.14 -59.46 25.10
CA LEU A 559 -5.06 -59.91 24.19
C LEU A 559 -5.10 -61.45 24.03
N PRO A 560 -4.53 -62.02 22.95
CA PRO A 560 -3.11 -62.48 22.94
C PRO A 560 -2.34 -62.00 21.67
N THR A 561 -1.02 -61.76 21.65
CA THR A 561 0.13 -62.72 21.62
C THR A 561 0.01 -63.82 20.55
N ASP A 562 1.02 -64.25 19.77
CA ASP A 562 2.49 -64.05 19.71
C ASP A 562 2.88 -63.75 18.22
N GLU A 563 4.11 -63.72 17.70
CA GLU A 563 5.44 -64.18 18.13
C GLU A 563 6.53 -63.38 17.35
N ALA A 564 7.81 -63.48 17.75
CA ALA A 564 8.90 -62.65 17.21
C ALA A 564 9.67 -63.30 16.05
N GLU A 565 10.33 -62.48 15.22
CA GLU A 565 11.58 -62.86 14.55
C GLU A 565 12.50 -61.63 14.40
N GLU A 566 13.76 -61.78 14.83
CA GLU A 566 14.84 -60.79 14.68
C GLU A 566 15.44 -60.91 13.27
N GLU A 567 15.91 -59.82 12.67
CA GLU A 567 17.21 -59.79 11.96
C GLU A 567 17.84 -58.40 12.01
N GLU A 568 19.18 -58.40 11.97
CA GLU A 568 20.11 -57.28 12.24
C GLU A 568 20.49 -56.50 10.95
N PRO A 569 21.29 -55.40 11.01
CA PRO A 569 21.03 -54.24 10.16
C PRO A 569 22.03 -53.96 9.02
N SER A 570 21.67 -52.95 8.22
CA SER A 570 22.58 -51.91 7.69
C SER A 570 23.68 -52.33 6.70
N GLU A 571 23.38 -52.23 5.40
CA GLU A 571 24.39 -51.92 4.38
C GLU A 571 24.20 -50.48 3.84
N THR A 572 25.04 -49.56 4.29
CA THR A 572 25.09 -48.18 3.82
C THR A 572 25.88 -48.11 2.51
N ILE A 573 25.19 -47.99 1.37
CA ILE A 573 25.86 -47.79 0.08
C ILE A 573 26.42 -46.36 0.01
N VAL A 574 27.75 -46.25 0.02
CA VAL A 574 28.46 -44.99 -0.22
C VAL A 574 28.41 -44.69 -1.73
N PRO A 575 27.85 -43.55 -2.18
CA PRO A 575 27.96 -43.14 -3.58
C PRO A 575 29.41 -42.68 -3.88
N PRO A 576 29.92 -42.87 -5.11
CA PRO A 576 31.29 -42.54 -5.45
C PRO A 576 31.54 -41.03 -5.37
N GLU A 577 32.67 -40.67 -4.79
CA GLU A 577 33.17 -39.30 -4.74
C GLU A 577 33.51 -38.83 -6.16
N LEU A 578 32.83 -37.80 -6.64
CA LEU A 578 33.08 -37.18 -7.93
C LEU A 578 34.25 -36.18 -7.79
N GLU A 579 35.27 -36.35 -8.62
CA GLU A 579 36.33 -35.36 -8.78
C GLU A 579 35.73 -34.02 -9.28
N PRO A 580 36.19 -32.86 -8.79
CA PRO A 580 35.71 -31.58 -9.26
C PRO A 580 36.16 -31.33 -10.71
N GLU A 581 35.22 -31.02 -11.60
CA GLU A 581 35.55 -30.49 -12.93
C GLU A 581 36.21 -29.11 -12.79
N GLU A 582 37.31 -28.88 -13.51
CA GLU A 582 38.01 -27.59 -13.53
C GLU A 582 37.15 -26.53 -14.25
N GLU A 583 36.87 -25.40 -13.58
CA GLU A 583 36.30 -24.23 -14.24
C GLU A 583 37.26 -23.68 -15.30
N PRO A 584 36.77 -23.27 -16.50
CA PRO A 584 37.60 -22.59 -17.48
C PRO A 584 37.93 -21.17 -17.00
N GLU A 585 39.22 -20.84 -16.90
CA GLU A 585 39.71 -19.50 -16.54
C GLU A 585 39.13 -18.40 -17.45
N GLU A 586 38.52 -17.36 -16.86
CA GLU A 586 38.20 -16.12 -17.58
C GLU A 586 39.49 -15.40 -18.03
N PRO A 587 39.52 -14.80 -19.23
CA PRO A 587 40.69 -14.07 -19.70
C PRO A 587 40.88 -12.75 -18.93
N GLU A 588 42.02 -12.59 -18.25
CA GLU A 588 42.37 -11.32 -17.60
C GLU A 588 42.43 -10.14 -18.58
N ASP A 589 41.55 -9.16 -18.37
CA ASP A 589 41.50 -7.94 -19.16
C ASP A 589 42.66 -7.00 -18.76
N THR A 590 43.68 -6.90 -19.62
CA THR A 590 44.91 -6.15 -19.33
C THR A 590 44.75 -4.65 -19.67
N PRO A 591 44.89 -3.73 -18.70
CA PRO A 591 44.69 -2.30 -18.97
C PRO A 591 45.84 -1.71 -19.77
N ILE A 592 45.57 -1.39 -21.04
CA ILE A 592 46.52 -0.75 -21.96
C ILE A 592 46.82 0.70 -21.50
N TYR A 593 47.98 0.89 -20.88
CA TYR A 593 48.53 2.21 -20.57
C TYR A 593 49.02 2.92 -21.86
N ILE A 594 48.32 3.98 -22.28
CA ILE A 594 48.81 4.91 -23.31
C ILE A 594 49.45 6.13 -22.62
N PRO A 595 50.78 6.34 -22.71
CA PRO A 595 51.43 7.50 -22.13
C PRO A 595 51.31 8.72 -23.04
N LEU A 596 50.50 9.71 -22.67
CA LEU A 596 50.60 11.06 -23.24
C LEU A 596 51.47 11.95 -22.36
N SER A 597 52.63 12.34 -22.89
CA SER A 597 53.57 13.22 -22.23
C SER A 597 53.55 14.65 -22.80
N ALA A 598 53.72 15.61 -21.89
CA ALA A 598 54.25 16.96 -22.10
C ALA A 598 53.54 17.94 -23.08
N ALA A 599 52.86 18.95 -22.50
CA ALA A 599 52.89 20.40 -22.82
C ALA A 599 51.53 21.06 -22.49
N ALA A 600 51.42 22.31 -22.07
CA ALA A 600 52.36 23.23 -21.40
C ALA A 600 51.51 24.29 -20.67
N ALA A 601 52.04 24.92 -19.62
CA ALA A 601 51.32 25.96 -18.87
C ALA A 601 51.08 27.22 -19.70
N PHE A 602 49.99 27.95 -19.43
CA PHE A 602 50.04 29.40 -19.19
C PHE A 602 48.78 29.88 -18.44
N ALA A 603 48.94 30.92 -17.63
CA ALA A 603 47.93 31.42 -16.70
C ALA A 603 47.31 32.75 -17.15
N GLY A 604 46.02 32.92 -16.84
CA GLY A 604 45.38 34.20 -16.52
C GLY A 604 45.09 35.20 -17.66
N ILE A 605 43.86 35.73 -17.67
CA ILE A 605 43.54 37.14 -17.33
C ILE A 605 42.03 37.38 -17.52
N ALA A 606 41.46 38.28 -16.72
CA ALA A 606 40.04 38.66 -16.75
C ALA A 606 39.67 39.57 -17.94
N GLY A 607 38.38 39.67 -18.30
CA GLY A 607 37.95 40.73 -19.24
C GLY A 607 36.52 40.69 -19.80
N VAL A 608 35.56 41.15 -19.00
CA VAL A 608 34.42 42.03 -19.38
C VAL A 608 33.82 41.95 -20.80
N ALA A 609 32.54 41.52 -20.84
CA ALA A 609 31.42 41.94 -21.70
C ALA A 609 31.62 42.36 -23.18
N SER A 610 30.77 41.80 -24.06
CA SER A 610 29.80 42.60 -24.82
C SER A 610 28.68 41.74 -25.44
N ALA A 611 27.50 42.33 -25.58
CA ALA A 611 26.36 41.75 -26.31
C ALA A 611 26.46 42.04 -27.83
N VAL A 612 25.35 41.81 -28.56
CA VAL A 612 25.07 42.11 -29.99
C VAL A 612 25.31 40.89 -30.92
N TYR A 613 24.29 40.09 -31.31
CA TYR A 613 23.11 40.32 -32.20
C TYR A 613 23.36 39.78 -33.62
N PHE A 614 22.41 38.97 -34.11
CA PHE A 614 22.00 38.63 -35.51
C PHE A 614 21.71 37.10 -35.56
N LYS A 615 20.50 36.55 -35.71
CA LYS A 615 19.25 36.85 -36.46
C LYS A 615 19.03 35.77 -37.54
N SER A 616 17.91 35.07 -37.42
CA SER A 616 17.15 34.34 -38.46
C SER A 616 17.82 33.23 -39.29
N ARG A 617 17.13 32.09 -39.36
CA ARG A 617 16.36 31.71 -40.56
C ARG A 617 15.20 30.76 -40.24
N GLN A 618 14.12 30.86 -40.99
CA GLN A 618 12.90 30.05 -40.86
C GLN A 618 12.84 28.98 -41.97
N ARG A 619 12.43 27.73 -41.60
CA ARG A 619 11.58 26.77 -42.37
C ARG A 619 12.05 26.34 -43.79
N PRO A 620 11.35 25.42 -44.49
CA PRO A 620 10.41 24.34 -44.11
C PRO A 620 11.09 22.94 -44.27
N GLY A 621 10.51 21.73 -44.17
CA GLY A 621 9.14 21.19 -44.13
C GLY A 621 8.99 20.01 -45.14
N ARG A 622 8.08 19.05 -44.88
CA ARG A 622 7.91 17.67 -45.49
C ARG A 622 8.76 16.58 -44.79
N GLY A 623 8.33 15.31 -44.64
CA GLY A 623 6.97 14.75 -44.85
C GLY A 623 6.92 13.25 -45.22
N SER A 624 6.48 12.40 -44.28
CA SER A 624 5.73 11.12 -44.42
C SER A 624 6.32 9.85 -45.10
N LEU A 625 6.00 8.69 -44.47
CA LEU A 625 5.74 7.32 -44.99
C LEU A 625 6.70 6.12 -44.69
N ILE A 626 6.15 5.19 -43.87
CA ILE A 626 6.08 3.69 -44.02
C ILE A 626 7.26 2.77 -43.59
N ASN A 627 6.92 1.89 -42.63
CA ASN A 627 7.29 0.49 -42.28
C ASN A 627 8.60 -0.16 -42.81
N ASN A 628 9.38 -0.84 -41.94
CA ASN A 628 9.15 -2.26 -41.52
C ASN A 628 10.22 -2.79 -40.52
N ASN A 629 9.91 -3.92 -39.87
CA ASN A 629 10.67 -4.60 -38.80
C ASN A 629 12.12 -5.05 -39.14
N LEU A 630 12.98 -5.13 -38.12
CA LEU A 630 13.98 -6.21 -37.94
C LEU A 630 14.61 -6.21 -36.52
N PHE A 631 14.64 -7.36 -35.86
CA PHE A 631 15.33 -7.60 -34.58
C PHE A 631 16.82 -7.90 -34.79
N SER A 632 17.69 -7.40 -33.90
CA SER A 632 18.68 -8.22 -33.15
C SER A 632 19.57 -7.37 -32.24
N ASN A 633 19.80 -7.86 -31.01
CA ASN A 633 20.98 -7.76 -30.12
C ASN A 633 22.04 -6.68 -30.46
N ASN A 634 22.59 -5.88 -29.53
CA ASN A 634 23.36 -6.35 -28.36
C ASN A 634 23.85 -5.16 -27.49
N ALA A 635 24.55 -5.47 -26.38
CA ALA A 635 25.36 -4.61 -25.52
C ALA A 635 24.63 -3.63 -24.58
N GLY A 636 24.92 -3.78 -23.28
CA GLY A 636 24.45 -2.88 -22.22
C GLY A 636 25.28 -1.59 -22.10
N LEU A 637 24.66 -0.60 -21.45
CA LEU A 637 25.29 0.60 -20.94
C LEU A 637 24.61 0.96 -19.62
N ASP A 638 25.39 1.35 -18.61
CA ASP A 638 24.86 1.94 -17.38
C ASP A 638 24.00 3.17 -17.72
N ASN A 639 22.77 3.21 -17.20
CA ASN A 639 21.87 4.34 -17.41
C ASN A 639 21.30 4.83 -16.06
N PRO A 640 21.48 6.11 -15.70
CA PRO A 640 21.02 6.62 -14.41
C PRO A 640 19.55 7.04 -14.44
N LEU A 641 18.86 6.72 -13.33
CA LEU A 641 17.64 7.35 -12.81
C LEU A 641 16.31 7.10 -13.55
N TYR A 642 15.28 6.96 -12.71
CA TYR A 642 13.86 6.95 -13.06
C TYR A 642 13.44 8.28 -13.72
N GLU A 643 13.34 8.29 -15.05
CA GLU A 643 12.45 9.18 -15.81
C GLU A 643 11.64 8.34 -16.80
N GLY A 644 10.56 7.73 -16.30
CA GLY A 644 9.61 6.98 -17.13
C GLY A 644 8.90 7.90 -18.12
N THR A 645 9.00 7.58 -19.42
CA THR A 645 8.34 8.36 -20.48
C THR A 645 6.83 8.19 -20.43
N THR A 646 6.10 9.30 -20.51
CA THR A 646 4.63 9.36 -20.46
C THR A 646 3.94 8.44 -21.46
N ALA A 647 3.20 7.45 -20.96
CA ALA A 647 2.07 6.84 -21.67
C ALA A 647 0.77 7.54 -21.21
N GLN A 648 -0.09 7.93 -22.16
CA GLN A 648 -1.40 8.48 -21.83
C GLN A 648 -2.40 7.33 -21.63
N SER A 649 -2.91 7.17 -20.41
CA SER A 649 -4.20 6.52 -20.18
C SER A 649 -5.28 7.60 -20.00
N GLU A 650 -6.08 7.84 -21.04
CA GLU A 650 -7.34 8.56 -20.90
C GLU A 650 -8.39 7.58 -20.42
N ASN A 651 -8.79 7.66 -19.14
CA ASN A 651 -9.91 6.90 -18.60
C ASN A 651 -11.17 7.78 -18.57
N PRO A 652 -12.18 7.56 -19.43
CA PRO A 652 -13.43 8.32 -19.42
C PRO A 652 -14.43 7.74 -18.41
N LEU A 653 -15.53 8.48 -18.18
CA LEU A 653 -16.75 8.10 -17.44
C LEU A 653 -16.68 8.17 -15.90
N TYR A 654 -16.97 9.36 -15.35
CA TYR A 654 -17.85 9.48 -14.16
C TYR A 654 -18.50 10.88 -14.01
N GLU A 655 -19.29 11.32 -14.99
CA GLU A 655 -20.28 12.39 -14.79
C GLU A 655 -21.60 12.08 -15.50
N SER A 656 -22.63 11.70 -14.74
CA SER A 656 -24.03 12.08 -15.02
C SER A 656 -24.96 11.76 -13.85
N ASN A 657 -25.82 12.74 -13.54
CA ASN A 657 -27.11 12.68 -12.83
C ASN A 657 -27.29 13.61 -11.62
N LEU A 658 -27.16 14.93 -11.87
CA LEU A 658 -27.88 15.95 -11.11
C LEU A 658 -28.43 17.03 -12.05
N GLY A 659 -29.75 17.27 -11.95
CA GLY A 659 -30.50 18.19 -12.81
C GLY A 659 -31.17 17.49 -14.00
N SER A 660 -32.41 17.83 -14.39
CA SER A 660 -33.31 18.87 -13.86
C SER A 660 -34.72 18.60 -14.36
N ASP A 661 -35.72 18.62 -13.48
CA ASP A 661 -37.13 18.44 -13.87
C ASP A 661 -37.93 19.73 -13.67
N LEU A 662 -38.38 20.33 -14.77
CA LEU A 662 -39.24 21.53 -14.77
C LEU A 662 -39.93 21.76 -16.13
N SER A 663 -41.26 21.59 -16.14
CA SER A 663 -42.23 21.89 -17.23
C SER A 663 -42.24 20.89 -18.41
N MET A 664 -43.38 20.52 -19.02
CA MET A 664 -44.69 21.20 -19.14
C MET A 664 -45.92 20.26 -19.12
N VAL A 665 -47.10 20.91 -18.97
CA VAL A 665 -48.52 20.45 -19.06
C VAL A 665 -49.16 20.05 -17.73
#